data_AF-A0A085TVK8-F1
#
_entry.id   AF-A0A085TVK8-F1
#
_cell.length_a   1.000
_cell.length_b   1.000
_cell.length_c   1.000
_cell.angle_alpha   90.00
_cell.angle_beta   90.00
_cell.angle_gamma   90.00
#
_symmetry.space_group_name_H-M   'P 1'
#
loop_
_entity.id
_entity.type
_entity.pdbx_description
1 polymer ?
#
loop_
_entity_poly.entity_id
_entity_poly.type
_entity_poly.pdbx_seq_one_letter_code
_entity_poly.pdbx_strand_id
1 'polypeptide(L)'
;MIARLALFLTLLAAPALAAPITIRSGEHAGFSRLVLPLPAGTDWSLARTPEGYLLSTSAREADFRIGGIFERIPKTRLLAVDPAKEGGLLFRTAVAIRAEAVLLHDNRLVIDFRTAPLPRPRRDLKTVEPEAVQPTPARPPPPGPALPGPEEPPADFDLFWRDLAPLGHGARDQPQLLAQPFPRHETADTPLSLPEVDTPDPRVAEVEAALLAQLARAAAQGLVEVDRGAAAAEGKGPSRQAHEAEISPVPDGQTASASAPPDHIPFRSLTAIDRDQDNLASSAGTGDRECPPDALLDFGPWMDGRSMPAHLAEARQGLLGEFDTPRQDKVLDLARTYLAFGFGAEARAVLQDMAEPDAQRDTLAYLAAILDDDATAAAMSEVRLTPCDGPVALWALLGADPLPEKPEVNFAAIQRGYGALPPPLRQAIGPRLVEKLLVLGAADVARSLQPQLARITGEDHEALDLVAARVALDPAAPEMRETLRDVVDARRPESVDTLLLLIEQRLTAQEVVERDLIASAEELAFELAGDPQAADLLRAAALGYGSSGEFDKGFAHLRDAAIDPDAAETRDTADRLVALLSVHPDDALFLRTVFAYRDRIEIAVADPSLRSALAGRLLDLGLADRAVQLIEHAPDIGDEDRRLLARAAQANRDPSAALAHLQGLDDDIALTLRAEAFARLGQHARARDAFLEAADEVRAREESRRAGAWIAPNENSDPAVARFTEIFATPDKPASDHAGPVTRARHLLDTSRTERETLRELLDRLGS
;
A
#
# COMPACT_ATOMS: atom_id res chain seq x y z
N MET A 1 -35.19 -79.30 20.18
CA MET A 1 -34.98 -77.87 19.84
C MET A 1 -33.51 -77.50 19.67
N ILE A 2 -32.59 -77.97 20.52
CA ILE A 2 -31.17 -77.60 20.48
C ILE A 2 -30.47 -77.93 19.15
N ALA A 3 -30.73 -79.11 18.56
CA ALA A 3 -30.15 -79.49 17.28
C ALA A 3 -30.63 -78.63 16.08
N ARG A 4 -31.86 -78.09 16.15
CA ARG A 4 -32.38 -77.18 15.10
C ARG A 4 -31.83 -75.76 15.25
N LEU A 5 -31.55 -75.33 16.49
CA LEU A 5 -30.90 -74.04 16.77
C LEU A 5 -29.43 -74.05 16.34
N ALA A 6 -28.71 -75.16 16.56
CA ALA A 6 -27.32 -75.31 16.13
C ALA A 6 -27.19 -75.28 14.60
N LEU A 7 -28.10 -75.95 13.87
CA LEU A 7 -28.10 -75.93 12.40
C LEU A 7 -28.42 -74.54 11.83
N PHE A 8 -29.31 -73.79 12.49
CA PHE A 8 -29.64 -72.41 12.09
C PHE A 8 -28.47 -71.44 12.37
N LEU A 9 -27.74 -71.59 13.49
CA LEU A 9 -26.55 -70.78 13.75
C LEU A 9 -25.39 -71.08 12.80
N THR A 10 -25.23 -72.33 12.34
CA THR A 10 -24.19 -72.67 11.34
C THR A 10 -24.51 -72.17 9.94
N LEU A 11 -25.78 -71.96 9.58
CA LEU A 11 -26.15 -71.36 8.28
C LEU A 11 -26.03 -69.83 8.25
N LEU A 12 -25.98 -69.14 9.40
CA LEU A 12 -25.69 -67.70 9.48
C LEU A 12 -24.19 -67.37 9.45
N ALA A 13 -23.31 -68.37 9.53
CA ALA A 13 -21.86 -68.19 9.41
C ALA A 13 -21.39 -68.34 7.95
N ALA A 14 -22.06 -67.65 7.02
CA ALA A 14 -21.51 -67.48 5.67
C ALA A 14 -20.30 -66.54 5.77
N PRO A 15 -19.11 -66.91 5.23
CA PRO A 15 -18.00 -65.99 5.18
C PRO A 15 -18.43 -64.77 4.34
N ALA A 16 -18.34 -63.58 4.93
CA ALA A 16 -18.52 -62.33 4.21
C ALA A 16 -17.35 -62.20 3.22
N LEU A 17 -17.55 -62.65 1.98
CA LEU A 17 -16.59 -62.41 0.90
C LEU A 17 -16.53 -60.91 0.65
N ALA A 18 -15.35 -60.31 0.84
CA ALA A 18 -15.12 -58.90 0.59
C ALA A 18 -15.45 -58.56 -0.87
N ALA A 19 -16.23 -57.50 -1.08
CA ALA A 19 -16.58 -57.05 -2.43
C ALA A 19 -15.31 -56.54 -3.15
N PRO A 20 -15.06 -56.93 -4.40
CA PRO A 20 -13.85 -56.53 -5.12
C PRO A 20 -13.84 -55.03 -5.41
N ILE A 21 -12.70 -54.39 -5.14
CA ILE A 21 -12.47 -52.96 -5.39
C ILE A 21 -12.31 -52.75 -6.89
N THR A 22 -13.26 -52.07 -7.51
CA THR A 22 -13.24 -51.79 -8.95
C THR A 22 -12.49 -50.50 -9.21
N ILE A 23 -11.40 -50.58 -9.97
CA ILE A 23 -10.56 -49.43 -10.33
C ILE A 23 -11.15 -48.76 -11.58
N ARG A 24 -11.40 -47.45 -11.52
CA ARG A 24 -11.84 -46.66 -12.68
C ARG A 24 -10.66 -45.85 -13.22
N SER A 25 -10.56 -45.75 -14.55
CA SER A 25 -9.50 -45.00 -15.22
C SER A 25 -10.08 -43.92 -16.15
N GLY A 26 -9.33 -42.83 -16.33
CA GLY A 26 -9.67 -41.72 -17.24
C GLY A 26 -8.41 -41.03 -17.77
N GLU A 27 -8.43 -40.70 -19.07
CA GLU A 27 -7.33 -40.03 -19.74
C GLU A 27 -7.63 -38.54 -19.91
N HIS A 28 -6.63 -37.70 -19.61
CA HIS A 28 -6.69 -36.25 -19.79
C HIS A 28 -5.44 -35.76 -20.53
N ALA A 29 -5.48 -34.54 -21.07
CA ALA A 29 -4.39 -33.98 -21.86
C ALA A 29 -3.03 -33.98 -21.12
N GLY A 30 -3.03 -33.70 -19.81
CA GLY A 30 -1.82 -33.61 -18.99
C GLY A 30 -1.49 -34.84 -18.14
N PHE A 31 -2.46 -35.72 -17.88
CA PHE A 31 -2.30 -36.83 -16.92
C PHE A 31 -3.28 -37.98 -17.17
N SER A 32 -2.93 -39.16 -16.66
CA SER A 32 -3.83 -40.32 -16.60
C SER A 32 -4.27 -40.54 -15.15
N ARG A 33 -5.58 -40.66 -14.91
CA ARG A 33 -6.15 -40.77 -13.55
C ARG A 33 -6.66 -42.18 -13.27
N LEU A 34 -6.36 -42.70 -12.09
CA LEU A 34 -6.99 -43.89 -11.50
C LEU A 34 -7.80 -43.51 -10.27
N VAL A 35 -8.97 -44.11 -10.09
CA VAL A 35 -9.84 -43.92 -8.93
C VAL A 35 -10.15 -45.28 -8.31
N LEU A 36 -9.79 -45.44 -7.04
CA LEU A 36 -9.95 -46.66 -6.26
C LEU A 36 -10.87 -46.37 -5.06
N PRO A 37 -12.08 -46.93 -5.01
CA PRO A 37 -12.93 -46.82 -3.81
C PRO A 37 -12.37 -47.72 -2.70
N LEU A 38 -11.79 -47.13 -1.67
CA LEU A 38 -11.30 -47.87 -0.50
C LEU A 38 -12.42 -48.00 0.55
N PRO A 39 -12.42 -49.02 1.41
CA PRO A 39 -13.30 -49.09 2.58
C PRO A 39 -12.95 -48.00 3.61
N ALA A 40 -13.97 -47.43 4.26
CA ALA A 40 -13.79 -46.39 5.29
C ALA A 40 -12.82 -46.86 6.40
N GLY A 41 -11.85 -46.01 6.75
CA GLY A 41 -10.82 -46.31 7.75
C GLY A 41 -9.63 -47.13 7.24
N THR A 42 -9.47 -47.31 5.92
CA THR A 42 -8.30 -47.97 5.33
C THR A 42 -7.12 -46.99 5.25
N ASP A 43 -6.08 -47.21 6.07
CA ASP A 43 -4.79 -46.54 5.90
C ASP A 43 -4.15 -46.93 4.57
N TRP A 44 -3.56 -45.96 3.87
CA TRP A 44 -2.89 -46.15 2.59
C TRP A 44 -1.61 -45.32 2.49
N SER A 45 -0.66 -45.78 1.67
CA SER A 45 0.56 -45.04 1.35
C SER A 45 1.01 -45.30 -0.09
N LEU A 46 1.56 -44.29 -0.75
CA LEU A 46 2.09 -44.40 -2.12
C LEU A 46 3.59 -44.09 -2.09
N ALA A 47 4.42 -45.10 -2.33
CA ALA A 47 5.87 -44.98 -2.31
C ALA A 47 6.45 -45.08 -3.73
N ARG A 48 7.49 -44.29 -4.01
CA ARG A 48 8.21 -44.36 -5.30
C ARG A 48 9.15 -45.57 -5.33
N THR A 49 9.16 -46.29 -6.44
CA THR A 49 10.04 -47.45 -6.68
C THR A 49 10.85 -47.25 -7.97
N PRO A 50 11.90 -48.05 -8.22
CA PRO A 50 12.67 -47.97 -9.47
C PRO A 50 11.82 -48.17 -10.73
N GLU A 51 10.70 -48.90 -10.63
CA GLU A 51 9.83 -49.25 -11.75
C GLU A 51 8.58 -48.35 -11.86
N GLY A 52 8.34 -47.47 -10.88
CA GLY A 52 7.18 -46.58 -10.82
C GLY A 52 6.75 -46.28 -9.38
N TYR A 53 5.55 -46.71 -8.98
CA TYR A 53 4.98 -46.43 -7.66
C TYR A 53 4.30 -47.67 -7.04
N LEU A 54 4.45 -47.87 -5.74
CA LEU A 54 3.84 -48.94 -4.97
C LEU A 54 2.79 -48.36 -4.01
N LEU A 55 1.53 -48.75 -4.20
CA LEU A 55 0.45 -48.49 -3.26
C LEU A 55 0.40 -49.62 -2.23
N SER A 56 0.54 -49.27 -0.95
CA SER A 56 0.34 -50.19 0.17
C SER A 56 -0.92 -49.79 0.93
N THR A 57 -1.79 -50.75 1.23
CA THR A 57 -3.03 -50.51 1.98
C THR A 57 -3.10 -51.40 3.22
N SER A 58 -3.78 -50.95 4.26
CA SER A 58 -4.03 -51.74 5.49
C SER A 58 -5.12 -52.81 5.32
N ALA A 59 -5.82 -52.83 4.17
CA ALA A 59 -6.81 -53.82 3.83
C ALA A 59 -6.13 -55.15 3.42
N ARG A 60 -5.78 -55.97 4.42
CA ARG A 60 -4.93 -57.18 4.30
C ARG A 60 -5.44 -58.27 3.33
N GLU A 61 -6.64 -58.12 2.76
CA GLU A 61 -7.23 -59.03 1.76
C GLU A 61 -8.02 -58.25 0.67
N ALA A 62 -7.59 -57.05 0.30
CA ALA A 62 -8.25 -56.27 -0.76
C ALA A 62 -8.11 -56.95 -2.14
N ASP A 63 -9.25 -57.38 -2.71
CA ASP A 63 -9.32 -57.91 -4.08
C ASP A 63 -9.52 -56.77 -5.09
N PHE A 64 -8.45 -56.33 -5.75
CA PHE A 64 -8.50 -55.28 -6.76
C PHE A 64 -8.79 -55.84 -8.14
N ARG A 65 -9.87 -55.35 -8.78
CA ARG A 65 -10.13 -55.63 -10.20
C ARG A 65 -9.29 -54.72 -11.09
N ILE A 66 -8.15 -55.26 -11.52
CA ILE A 66 -7.19 -54.61 -12.43
C ILE A 66 -7.61 -54.76 -13.91
N GLY A 67 -8.43 -55.77 -14.22
CA GLY A 67 -8.98 -55.98 -15.55
C GLY A 67 -9.89 -54.81 -15.97
N GLY A 68 -9.53 -54.14 -17.07
CA GLY A 68 -10.28 -53.00 -17.63
C GLY A 68 -9.62 -51.63 -17.46
N ILE A 69 -8.54 -51.51 -16.66
CA ILE A 69 -7.86 -50.20 -16.44
C ILE A 69 -7.42 -49.56 -17.77
N PHE A 70 -6.83 -50.33 -18.68
CA PHE A 70 -6.28 -49.81 -19.93
C PHE A 70 -7.31 -49.74 -21.08
N GLU A 71 -8.61 -49.92 -20.82
CA GLU A 71 -9.64 -49.72 -21.83
C GLU A 71 -9.89 -48.24 -22.12
N ARG A 72 -9.69 -47.37 -21.12
CA ARG A 72 -9.99 -45.93 -21.20
C ARG A 72 -8.76 -45.02 -21.11
N ILE A 73 -7.57 -45.59 -20.92
CA ILE A 73 -6.29 -44.85 -20.88
C ILE A 73 -5.24 -45.55 -21.76
N PRO A 74 -4.42 -44.80 -22.51
CA PRO A 74 -3.32 -45.36 -23.29
C PRO A 74 -2.14 -45.76 -22.38
N LYS A 75 -1.36 -46.76 -22.80
CA LYS A 75 -0.13 -47.21 -22.11
C LYS A 75 1.07 -46.29 -22.39
N THR A 76 0.91 -44.99 -22.12
CA THR A 76 1.95 -43.97 -22.36
C THR A 76 2.58 -43.48 -21.06
N ARG A 77 1.78 -43.11 -20.05
CA ARG A 77 2.26 -42.69 -18.72
C ARG A 77 2.30 -43.86 -17.74
N LEU A 78 1.18 -44.57 -17.62
CA LEU A 78 1.06 -45.81 -16.86
C LEU A 78 1.24 -47.01 -17.81
N LEU A 79 2.25 -47.84 -17.59
CA LEU A 79 2.63 -48.95 -18.46
C LEU A 79 1.95 -50.26 -18.07
N ALA A 80 1.85 -50.52 -16.76
CA ALA A 80 1.19 -51.69 -16.20
C ALA A 80 0.72 -51.43 -14.77
N VAL A 81 -0.24 -52.24 -14.33
CA VAL A 81 -0.69 -52.32 -12.93
C VAL A 81 -0.64 -53.78 -12.53
N ASP A 82 0.17 -54.11 -11.55
CA ASP A 82 0.38 -55.48 -11.06
C ASP A 82 -0.06 -55.58 -9.59
N PRO A 83 -0.65 -56.70 -9.15
CA PRO A 83 -0.91 -56.92 -7.73
C PRO A 83 0.41 -57.06 -6.96
N ALA A 84 0.50 -56.37 -5.82
CA ALA A 84 1.63 -56.45 -4.90
C ALA A 84 1.25 -57.25 -3.63
N LYS A 85 2.25 -57.58 -2.80
CA LYS A 85 2.03 -58.31 -1.53
C LYS A 85 1.14 -57.48 -0.58
N GLU A 86 0.43 -58.17 0.32
CA GLU A 86 -0.38 -57.56 1.40
C GLU A 86 -1.53 -56.63 0.96
N GLY A 87 -2.14 -56.87 -0.21
CA GLY A 87 -3.26 -56.04 -0.68
C GLY A 87 -2.81 -54.68 -1.22
N GLY A 88 -1.63 -54.64 -1.86
CA GLY A 88 -1.10 -53.47 -2.55
C GLY A 88 -1.17 -53.57 -4.08
N LEU A 89 -0.85 -52.47 -4.76
CA LEU A 89 -0.75 -52.40 -6.23
C LEU A 89 0.59 -51.76 -6.64
N LEU A 90 1.28 -52.38 -7.60
CA LEU A 90 2.46 -51.81 -8.24
C LEU A 90 2.07 -51.17 -9.57
N PHE A 91 2.26 -49.87 -9.67
CA PHE A 91 2.05 -49.07 -10.87
C PHE A 91 3.39 -48.90 -11.59
N ARG A 92 3.57 -49.55 -12.74
CA ARG A 92 4.75 -49.35 -13.58
C ARG A 92 4.55 -48.13 -14.46
N THR A 93 5.46 -47.17 -14.44
CA THR A 93 5.32 -45.90 -15.17
C THR A 93 6.43 -45.69 -16.19
N ALA A 94 6.18 -44.86 -17.21
CA ALA A 94 7.24 -44.40 -18.10
C ALA A 94 8.27 -43.52 -17.37
N VAL A 95 9.38 -43.23 -18.05
CA VAL A 95 10.43 -42.34 -17.52
C VAL A 95 9.87 -40.92 -17.38
N ALA A 96 10.26 -40.23 -16.31
CA ALA A 96 9.81 -38.87 -15.98
C ALA A 96 8.31 -38.74 -15.65
N ILE A 97 7.70 -39.77 -15.05
CA ILE A 97 6.33 -39.68 -14.54
C ILE A 97 6.32 -39.41 -13.03
N ARG A 98 5.54 -38.39 -12.63
CA ARG A 98 5.21 -38.11 -11.23
C ARG A 98 3.79 -38.62 -10.94
N ALA A 99 3.63 -39.37 -9.86
CA ALA A 99 2.32 -39.78 -9.37
C ALA A 99 1.93 -38.92 -8.15
N GLU A 100 0.70 -38.43 -8.15
CA GLU A 100 0.10 -37.68 -7.04
C GLU A 100 -1.17 -38.40 -6.60
N ALA A 101 -1.37 -38.54 -5.30
CA ALA A 101 -2.49 -39.28 -4.75
C ALA A 101 -3.25 -38.46 -3.70
N VAL A 102 -4.57 -38.44 -3.80
CA VAL A 102 -5.47 -37.73 -2.88
C VAL A 102 -6.64 -38.64 -2.51
N LEU A 103 -7.00 -38.68 -1.22
CA LEU A 103 -8.19 -39.37 -0.75
C LEU A 103 -9.34 -38.36 -0.64
N LEU A 104 -10.46 -38.63 -1.32
CA LEU A 104 -11.67 -37.80 -1.25
C LEU A 104 -12.55 -38.17 -0.04
N HIS A 105 -13.43 -37.26 0.38
CA HIS A 105 -14.35 -37.38 1.53
C HIS A 105 -15.26 -38.63 1.51
N ASP A 106 -15.44 -39.26 0.34
CA ASP A 106 -16.21 -40.48 0.12
C ASP A 106 -15.34 -41.75 0.07
N ASN A 107 -14.10 -41.65 0.56
CA ASN A 107 -13.12 -42.71 0.64
C ASN A 107 -12.67 -43.27 -0.73
N ARG A 108 -12.74 -42.43 -1.78
CA ARG A 108 -12.15 -42.70 -3.09
C ARG A 108 -10.72 -42.16 -3.16
N LEU A 109 -9.75 -43.06 -3.33
CA LEU A 109 -8.36 -42.71 -3.59
C LEU A 109 -8.19 -42.41 -5.08
N VAL A 110 -7.80 -41.19 -5.39
CA VAL A 110 -7.51 -40.72 -6.75
C VAL A 110 -6.00 -40.65 -6.92
N ILE A 111 -5.46 -41.25 -7.98
CA ILE A 111 -4.04 -41.25 -8.31
C ILE A 111 -3.85 -40.73 -9.74
N ASP A 112 -3.14 -39.61 -9.87
CA ASP A 112 -2.84 -38.96 -11.15
C ASP A 112 -1.38 -39.19 -11.55
N PHE A 113 -1.18 -39.68 -12.78
CA PHE A 113 0.14 -39.88 -13.38
C PHE A 113 0.43 -38.78 -14.39
N ARG A 114 1.32 -37.84 -14.03
CA ARG A 114 1.69 -36.65 -14.81
C ARG A 114 3.06 -36.80 -15.45
N THR A 115 3.24 -36.26 -16.64
CA THR A 115 4.57 -36.13 -17.27
C THR A 115 5.32 -34.98 -16.61
N ALA A 116 6.38 -35.28 -15.87
CA ALA A 116 7.31 -34.28 -15.33
C ALA A 116 8.39 -33.95 -16.37
N PRO A 117 8.87 -32.70 -16.46
CA PRO A 117 10.06 -32.38 -17.23
C PRO A 117 11.24 -33.20 -16.70
N LEU A 118 12.00 -33.85 -17.59
CA LEU A 118 13.26 -34.49 -17.19
C LEU A 118 14.12 -33.46 -16.47
N PRO A 119 14.76 -33.80 -15.32
CA PRO A 119 15.74 -32.92 -14.71
C PRO A 119 16.78 -32.57 -15.77
N ARG A 120 16.95 -31.28 -16.07
CA ARG A 120 18.11 -30.85 -16.86
C ARG A 120 19.34 -31.38 -16.14
N PRO A 121 20.27 -32.07 -16.81
CA PRO A 121 21.50 -32.49 -16.16
C PRO A 121 22.17 -31.21 -15.65
N ARG A 122 22.36 -31.14 -14.32
CA ARG A 122 23.18 -30.12 -13.68
C ARG A 122 24.56 -30.18 -14.35
N ARG A 123 24.84 -29.21 -15.22
CA ARG A 123 26.22 -28.74 -15.34
C ARG A 123 26.56 -28.18 -13.96
N ASP A 124 27.76 -28.48 -13.51
CA ASP A 124 28.35 -27.99 -12.26
C ASP A 124 28.18 -28.92 -11.04
N LEU A 125 28.47 -30.21 -11.24
CA LEU A 125 29.13 -31.01 -10.21
C LEU A 125 30.29 -31.75 -10.87
N LYS A 126 31.51 -31.21 -10.76
CA LYS A 126 32.72 -32.02 -10.97
C LYS A 126 32.82 -32.97 -9.80
N THR A 127 32.38 -34.19 -10.04
CA THR A 127 32.68 -35.39 -9.26
C THR A 127 34.19 -35.54 -9.13
N VAL A 128 34.65 -35.71 -7.89
CA VAL A 128 36.02 -36.12 -7.56
C VAL A 128 36.11 -37.63 -7.76
N GLU A 129 37.04 -38.10 -8.59
CA GLU A 129 37.64 -39.45 -8.55
C GLU A 129 38.98 -39.44 -9.32
N PRO A 130 39.90 -40.41 -9.11
CA PRO A 130 41.24 -40.13 -8.61
C PRO A 130 42.36 -40.13 -9.66
N GLU A 131 43.49 -39.61 -9.18
CA GLU A 131 44.83 -39.41 -9.72
C GLU A 131 45.35 -40.34 -10.84
N ALA A 132 45.87 -39.73 -11.91
CA ALA A 132 46.94 -40.28 -12.75
C ALA A 132 47.88 -39.15 -13.24
N VAL A 133 49.17 -39.48 -13.31
CA VAL A 133 50.36 -38.62 -13.23
C VAL A 133 50.85 -38.08 -14.60
N GLN A 134 51.04 -36.74 -14.68
CA GLN A 134 52.04 -35.91 -15.42
C GLN A 134 52.30 -36.10 -16.95
N PRO A 135 52.95 -35.15 -17.69
CA PRO A 135 53.71 -33.96 -17.28
C PRO A 135 53.40 -32.62 -17.99
N THR A 136 53.92 -31.56 -17.35
CA THR A 136 53.93 -30.13 -17.67
C THR A 136 54.69 -29.76 -18.95
N PRO A 137 54.36 -28.63 -19.59
CA PRO A 137 55.36 -27.71 -20.12
C PRO A 137 55.27 -26.31 -19.51
N ALA A 138 56.41 -25.64 -19.47
CA ALA A 138 56.74 -24.53 -18.58
C ALA A 138 56.54 -23.11 -19.18
N ARG A 139 56.29 -22.16 -18.24
CA ARG A 139 56.70 -20.73 -18.18
C ARG A 139 55.81 -19.70 -18.93
N PRO A 140 55.59 -18.44 -18.45
CA PRO A 140 56.47 -17.61 -17.62
C PRO A 140 55.87 -16.86 -16.40
N PRO A 141 56.71 -16.26 -15.52
CA PRO A 141 56.26 -15.51 -14.35
C PRO A 141 55.70 -14.11 -14.70
N PRO A 142 54.84 -13.54 -13.84
CA PRO A 142 54.19 -12.25 -14.09
C PRO A 142 55.16 -11.06 -13.94
N PRO A 143 54.92 -9.95 -14.67
CA PRO A 143 55.64 -8.69 -14.45
C PRO A 143 55.21 -8.04 -13.13
N GLY A 144 56.17 -7.46 -12.42
CA GLY A 144 55.94 -6.67 -11.21
C GLY A 144 55.24 -5.33 -11.48
N PRO A 145 54.80 -4.62 -10.43
CA PRO A 145 53.97 -3.43 -10.55
C PRO A 145 54.77 -2.25 -11.12
N ALA A 146 54.22 -1.62 -12.16
CA ALA A 146 54.69 -0.35 -12.69
C ALA A 146 54.06 0.80 -11.88
N LEU A 147 54.90 1.77 -11.50
CA LEU A 147 54.51 3.04 -10.92
C LEU A 147 53.79 3.90 -11.97
N PRO A 148 52.65 4.54 -11.67
CA PRO A 148 52.08 5.55 -12.55
C PRO A 148 52.83 6.88 -12.38
N GLY A 149 53.27 7.45 -13.51
CA GLY A 149 53.76 8.82 -13.61
C GLY A 149 52.61 9.84 -13.60
N PRO A 150 52.92 11.14 -13.44
CA PRO A 150 51.91 12.18 -13.31
C PRO A 150 51.29 12.52 -14.67
N GLU A 151 49.98 12.40 -14.78
CA GLU A 151 49.19 12.85 -15.93
C GLU A 151 48.56 14.21 -15.60
N GLU A 152 48.75 15.17 -16.51
CA GLU A 152 48.30 16.55 -16.44
C GLU A 152 46.77 16.67 -16.61
N PRO A 153 46.11 17.64 -15.96
CA PRO A 153 44.68 17.88 -16.13
C PRO A 153 44.39 18.71 -17.40
N PRO A 154 43.27 18.47 -18.11
CA PRO A 154 42.83 19.38 -19.16
C PRO A 154 42.27 20.67 -18.58
N ALA A 155 42.63 21.77 -19.23
CA ALA A 155 42.13 23.11 -19.01
C ALA A 155 40.74 23.29 -19.64
N ASP A 156 39.78 23.81 -18.87
CA ASP A 156 38.96 24.98 -19.23
C ASP A 156 37.98 25.29 -18.10
N PHE A 157 38.09 26.51 -17.54
CA PHE A 157 37.01 27.43 -17.15
C PHE A 157 37.66 28.60 -16.38
N ASP A 158 38.43 29.39 -17.11
CA ASP A 158 38.74 30.78 -16.75
C ASP A 158 37.53 31.63 -17.15
N LEU A 159 36.97 32.36 -16.18
CA LEU A 159 36.33 33.68 -16.28
C LEU A 159 35.42 33.86 -15.06
N PHE A 160 35.89 34.52 -13.98
CA PHE A 160 35.14 35.64 -13.39
C PHE A 160 35.80 36.41 -12.23
N TRP A 161 37.12 36.38 -11.98
CA TRP A 161 37.69 37.29 -10.95
C TRP A 161 39.03 37.92 -11.34
N ARG A 162 38.93 39.05 -12.05
CA ARG A 162 39.85 40.19 -12.12
C ARG A 162 38.99 41.38 -12.53
N ASP A 163 38.88 42.49 -11.80
CA ASP A 163 39.99 43.26 -11.24
C ASP A 163 39.48 44.25 -10.15
N LEU A 164 40.30 44.36 -9.10
CA LEU A 164 40.75 45.59 -8.42
C LEU A 164 39.84 46.33 -7.41
N ALA A 165 40.31 46.25 -6.16
CA ALA A 165 40.17 47.21 -5.04
C ALA A 165 40.81 48.59 -5.36
N PRO A 166 41.01 49.50 -4.38
CA PRO A 166 40.18 50.04 -3.29
C PRO A 166 40.11 51.59 -3.37
N LEU A 167 39.42 52.29 -2.46
CA LEU A 167 39.85 53.58 -1.84
C LEU A 167 38.79 54.11 -0.84
N GLY A 168 39.26 54.59 0.32
CA GLY A 168 38.47 55.19 1.39
C GLY A 168 38.59 56.71 1.52
N HIS A 169 38.04 57.22 2.63
CA HIS A 169 37.88 58.61 3.11
C HIS A 169 36.70 59.38 2.47
N GLY A 170 35.83 60.12 3.16
CA GLY A 170 35.68 60.52 4.56
C GLY A 170 34.86 61.82 4.63
N ALA A 171 33.93 61.96 5.61
CA ALA A 171 33.17 63.17 6.03
C ALA A 171 32.18 63.78 4.98
N ARG A 172 30.98 64.27 5.28
CA ARG A 172 30.36 64.84 6.50
C ARG A 172 28.82 64.95 6.30
N ASP A 173 28.12 65.15 7.42
CA ASP A 173 26.76 65.71 7.62
C ASP A 173 25.56 64.76 7.84
N GLN A 174 25.04 64.82 9.09
CA GLN A 174 23.75 64.33 9.62
C GLN A 174 22.61 65.32 9.28
N PRO A 175 21.32 65.16 9.72
CA PRO A 175 20.63 64.06 10.43
C PRO A 175 19.23 63.69 9.84
N GLN A 176 18.64 62.58 10.33
CA GLN A 176 17.26 62.43 10.87
C GLN A 176 16.67 61.03 10.57
N LEU A 177 16.65 60.18 11.60
CA LEU A 177 15.85 58.96 11.67
C LEU A 177 14.64 59.22 12.57
N LEU A 178 13.43 58.97 12.06
CA LEU A 178 12.20 58.86 12.85
C LEU A 178 11.67 57.43 12.69
N ALA A 179 11.77 56.66 13.75
CA ALA A 179 11.03 55.43 13.98
C ALA A 179 9.63 55.78 14.51
N GLN A 180 8.58 55.11 14.02
CA GLN A 180 7.24 55.18 14.61
C GLN A 180 6.84 53.82 15.22
N PRO A 181 6.24 53.81 16.43
CA PRO A 181 5.83 52.59 17.14
C PRO A 181 4.35 52.24 16.97
N PHE A 182 4.06 50.95 17.17
CA PHE A 182 2.72 50.35 17.29
C PHE A 182 2.03 50.74 18.62
N PRO A 183 0.70 50.98 18.63
CA PRO A 183 -0.04 51.10 19.89
C PRO A 183 -0.66 49.76 20.35
N ARG A 184 -0.50 49.49 21.64
CA ARG A 184 -1.21 48.49 22.45
C ARG A 184 -2.59 49.05 22.87
N HIS A 185 -3.53 48.17 23.17
CA HIS A 185 -4.77 48.52 23.89
C HIS A 185 -4.77 47.84 25.26
N GLU A 186 -4.95 48.67 26.29
CA GLU A 186 -5.21 48.28 27.68
C GLU A 186 -6.73 48.26 27.94
N THR A 187 -7.12 47.34 28.81
CA THR A 187 -8.46 47.09 29.33
C THR A 187 -8.81 48.03 30.48
N ALA A 188 -10.08 48.45 30.56
CA ALA A 188 -10.68 48.95 31.79
C ALA A 188 -12.18 48.61 31.85
N ASP A 189 -12.58 47.90 32.91
CA ASP A 189 -13.95 47.64 33.36
C ASP A 189 -14.67 48.95 33.71
N THR A 190 -15.98 49.16 33.49
CA THR A 190 -17.14 48.83 34.38
C THR A 190 -18.35 49.69 33.89
N PRO A 191 -19.61 49.55 34.38
CA PRO A 191 -20.60 48.48 34.27
C PRO A 191 -21.81 48.81 33.34
N LEU A 192 -22.63 47.78 33.09
CA LEU A 192 -23.91 47.79 32.38
C LEU A 192 -24.96 48.76 32.97
N SER A 193 -25.65 49.49 32.08
CA SER A 193 -26.97 50.11 32.34
C SER A 193 -27.76 50.14 31.03
N LEU A 194 -28.89 49.43 30.99
CA LEU A 194 -29.87 49.51 29.90
C LEU A 194 -30.84 50.67 30.17
N PRO A 195 -31.17 51.49 29.16
CA PRO A 195 -32.47 52.13 29.06
C PRO A 195 -33.29 51.51 27.91
N GLU A 196 -34.52 51.13 28.22
CA GLU A 196 -35.62 50.87 27.28
C GLU A 196 -36.09 52.17 26.57
N VAL A 197 -36.98 51.97 25.59
CA VAL A 197 -37.78 52.92 24.78
C VAL A 197 -37.21 53.09 23.36
N ASP A 198 -37.67 52.35 22.36
CA ASP A 198 -38.99 52.32 21.69
C ASP A 198 -39.25 53.58 20.83
N THR A 199 -38.77 53.54 19.57
CA THR A 199 -39.31 54.17 18.35
C THR A 199 -38.39 53.82 17.16
N PRO A 200 -38.90 53.55 15.93
CA PRO A 200 -38.06 53.16 14.80
C PRO A 200 -37.23 54.34 14.30
N ASP A 201 -35.92 54.13 14.25
CA ASP A 201 -34.92 55.09 13.79
C ASP A 201 -35.08 55.37 12.28
N PRO A 202 -35.12 56.63 11.81
CA PRO A 202 -35.20 56.96 10.39
C PRO A 202 -34.05 56.39 9.53
N ARG A 203 -32.93 56.00 10.15
CA ARG A 203 -31.82 55.30 9.49
C ARG A 203 -32.20 53.87 9.08
N VAL A 204 -33.14 53.22 9.77
CA VAL A 204 -33.63 51.88 9.40
C VAL A 204 -34.47 51.95 8.12
N ALA A 205 -35.26 53.01 7.94
CA ALA A 205 -36.04 53.21 6.73
C ALA A 205 -35.14 53.51 5.50
N GLU A 206 -34.03 54.25 5.68
CA GLU A 206 -33.04 54.45 4.62
C GLU A 206 -32.28 53.16 4.28
N VAL A 207 -31.92 52.36 5.29
CA VAL A 207 -31.28 51.05 5.08
C VAL A 207 -32.24 50.08 4.39
N GLU A 208 -33.52 50.05 4.77
CA GLU A 208 -34.54 49.22 4.13
C GLU A 208 -34.75 49.61 2.67
N ALA A 209 -34.83 50.91 2.37
CA ALA A 209 -34.94 51.39 0.99
C ALA A 209 -33.68 51.05 0.16
N ALA A 210 -32.48 51.17 0.75
CA ALA A 210 -31.24 50.80 0.10
C ALA A 210 -31.14 49.28 -0.13
N LEU A 211 -31.58 48.47 0.83
CA LEU A 211 -31.60 47.01 0.75
C LEU A 211 -32.60 46.54 -0.32
N LEU A 212 -33.79 47.12 -0.38
CA LEU A 212 -34.79 46.83 -1.41
C LEU A 212 -34.28 47.24 -2.80
N ALA A 213 -33.59 48.37 -2.91
CA ALA A 213 -33.00 48.80 -4.18
C ALA A 213 -31.82 47.92 -4.64
N GLN A 214 -31.08 47.32 -3.71
CA GLN A 214 -30.01 46.37 -4.01
C GLN A 214 -30.57 44.98 -4.36
N LEU A 215 -31.57 44.49 -3.62
CA LEU A 215 -32.28 43.24 -3.90
C LEU A 215 -33.03 43.29 -5.23
N ALA A 216 -33.69 44.40 -5.56
CA ALA A 216 -34.35 44.58 -6.86
C ALA A 216 -33.35 44.55 -8.03
N ARG A 217 -32.13 45.09 -7.81
CA ARG A 217 -31.05 45.07 -8.81
C ARG A 217 -30.46 43.67 -8.98
N ALA A 218 -30.26 42.95 -7.87
CA ALA A 218 -29.81 41.57 -7.88
C ALA A 218 -30.84 40.63 -8.54
N ALA A 219 -32.14 40.81 -8.25
CA ALA A 219 -33.23 40.08 -8.90
C ALA A 219 -33.31 40.39 -10.41
N ALA A 220 -33.17 41.65 -10.82
CA ALA A 220 -33.14 42.04 -12.23
C ALA A 220 -31.90 41.49 -12.99
N GLN A 221 -30.86 41.08 -12.26
CA GLN A 221 -29.66 40.43 -12.80
C GLN A 221 -29.70 38.89 -12.65
N GLY A 222 -30.83 38.34 -12.19
CA GLY A 222 -31.03 36.89 -11.98
C GLY A 222 -30.24 36.30 -10.80
N LEU A 223 -29.70 37.12 -9.90
CA LEU A 223 -28.85 36.69 -8.78
C LEU A 223 -29.62 36.29 -7.53
N VAL A 224 -30.94 36.53 -7.50
CA VAL A 224 -31.85 36.16 -6.40
C VAL A 224 -33.15 35.65 -6.99
N GLU A 225 -33.50 34.39 -6.72
CA GLU A 225 -34.81 33.81 -6.99
C GLU A 225 -35.56 33.59 -5.68
N VAL A 226 -36.85 33.94 -5.66
CA VAL A 226 -37.74 33.68 -4.51
C VAL A 226 -38.68 32.57 -4.93
N ASP A 227 -38.47 31.38 -4.36
CA ASP A 227 -39.35 30.24 -4.61
C ASP A 227 -40.71 30.48 -3.93
N ARG A 228 -41.69 30.91 -4.72
CA ARG A 228 -43.07 31.00 -4.27
C ARG A 228 -43.71 29.64 -4.46
N GLY A 229 -43.69 28.86 -3.38
CA GLY A 229 -44.43 27.60 -3.28
C GLY A 229 -45.85 27.74 -3.85
N ALA A 230 -46.17 26.86 -4.80
CA ALA A 230 -47.42 26.84 -5.55
C ALA A 230 -48.63 26.65 -4.63
N ALA A 231 -49.26 27.76 -4.24
CA ALA A 231 -50.60 27.79 -3.67
C ALA A 231 -51.34 29.06 -4.11
N ALA A 232 -51.69 29.15 -5.39
CA ALA A 232 -52.79 29.99 -5.87
C ALA A 232 -53.04 29.79 -7.39
N ALA A 233 -53.71 28.71 -7.75
CA ALA A 233 -54.56 28.70 -8.94
C ALA A 233 -55.73 27.72 -8.73
N GLU A 234 -56.93 28.31 -8.71
CA GLU A 234 -58.28 27.72 -8.83
C GLU A 234 -59.16 27.73 -7.57
N GLY A 235 -59.74 28.91 -7.33
CA GLY A 235 -61.02 29.03 -6.65
C GLY A 235 -62.18 28.80 -7.62
N LYS A 236 -62.89 27.69 -7.46
CA LYS A 236 -64.34 27.60 -7.72
C LYS A 236 -65.03 27.25 -6.41
N GLY A 237 -66.01 28.09 -6.06
CA GLY A 237 -66.70 28.10 -4.77
C GLY A 237 -67.57 26.87 -4.46
N PRO A 238 -68.19 26.87 -3.28
CA PRO A 238 -68.41 25.68 -2.47
C PRO A 238 -69.78 25.02 -2.68
N SER A 239 -69.86 23.72 -2.37
CA SER A 239 -71.12 23.12 -1.92
C SER A 239 -70.88 22.31 -0.65
N ARG A 240 -71.63 22.67 0.40
CA ARG A 240 -71.73 21.98 1.68
C ARG A 240 -72.63 20.75 1.56
N GLN A 241 -72.25 19.68 2.25
CA GLN A 241 -73.05 18.79 3.13
C GLN A 241 -72.44 17.38 3.02
N ALA A 242 -71.64 16.95 4.01
CA ALA A 242 -72.05 16.33 5.29
C ALA A 242 -72.43 14.85 5.14
N HIS A 243 -71.53 13.96 5.57
CA HIS A 243 -71.75 12.73 6.35
C HIS A 243 -70.33 12.13 6.58
N GLU A 244 -69.72 12.34 7.74
CA GLU A 244 -69.89 11.55 8.97
C GLU A 244 -69.03 10.27 8.94
N ALA A 245 -68.07 10.24 9.85
CA ALA A 245 -67.03 9.23 9.99
C ALA A 245 -67.30 8.40 11.25
N GLU A 246 -67.05 7.09 11.17
CA GLU A 246 -66.66 6.21 12.26
C GLU A 246 -65.44 5.42 11.74
N ILE A 247 -64.19 5.60 12.23
CA ILE A 247 -63.60 5.19 13.53
C ILE A 247 -63.73 3.66 13.68
N SER A 248 -62.72 2.81 13.83
CA SER A 248 -61.26 2.81 14.12
C SER A 248 -60.83 1.30 14.16
N PRO A 249 -59.73 0.84 14.79
CA PRO A 249 -58.32 1.29 14.85
C PRO A 249 -57.35 0.10 14.59
N VAL A 250 -56.03 0.35 14.64
CA VAL A 250 -55.02 -0.48 15.36
C VAL A 250 -53.66 0.27 15.33
N PRO A 251 -52.81 0.12 16.36
CA PRO A 251 -52.19 1.25 17.04
C PRO A 251 -50.65 1.30 17.03
N ASP A 252 -50.18 2.50 17.34
CA ASP A 252 -49.06 2.91 18.19
C ASP A 252 -47.69 2.23 18.16
N GLY A 253 -46.70 3.08 17.88
CA GLY A 253 -45.29 2.89 18.19
C GLY A 253 -44.45 4.09 17.74
N GLN A 254 -44.86 5.32 18.12
CA GLN A 254 -44.10 6.55 17.89
C GLN A 254 -42.94 6.70 18.88
N THR A 255 -41.84 7.29 18.43
CA THR A 255 -41.28 8.44 19.16
C THR A 255 -41.10 9.61 18.22
N ALA A 256 -41.63 10.75 18.68
CA ALA A 256 -41.86 11.99 17.98
C ALA A 256 -40.60 12.72 17.51
N SER A 257 -40.75 13.51 16.47
CA SER A 257 -40.45 14.94 16.60
C SER A 257 -41.53 15.76 15.90
N ALA A 258 -42.11 16.67 16.66
CA ALA A 258 -43.24 17.49 16.28
C ALA A 258 -42.82 18.60 15.31
N SER A 259 -43.66 18.82 14.31
CA SER A 259 -43.67 19.97 13.42
C SER A 259 -43.89 21.27 14.20
N ALA A 260 -42.98 22.22 14.02
CA ALA A 260 -43.27 23.66 14.08
C ALA A 260 -43.44 24.17 12.63
N PRO A 261 -44.19 25.27 12.38
CA PRO A 261 -44.42 25.79 11.03
C PRO A 261 -43.15 26.47 10.46
N PRO A 262 -42.97 26.50 9.12
CA PRO A 262 -41.79 27.09 8.51
C PRO A 262 -41.92 28.62 8.48
N ASP A 263 -41.19 29.31 9.36
CA ASP A 263 -41.07 30.77 9.38
C ASP A 263 -39.83 31.27 8.60
N HIS A 264 -39.40 30.54 7.58
CA HIS A 264 -38.24 30.94 6.78
C HIS A 264 -38.49 30.61 5.31
N ILE A 265 -38.54 31.66 4.48
CA ILE A 265 -38.42 31.54 3.03
C ILE A 265 -36.97 31.12 2.77
N PRO A 266 -36.69 30.00 2.09
CA PRO A 266 -35.32 29.64 1.75
C PRO A 266 -34.76 30.65 0.75
N PHE A 267 -33.70 31.35 1.12
CA PHE A 267 -32.95 32.22 0.22
C PHE A 267 -31.71 31.48 -0.27
N ARG A 268 -31.53 31.43 -1.60
CA ARG A 268 -30.28 30.98 -2.22
C ARG A 268 -29.57 32.20 -2.80
N SER A 269 -28.41 32.54 -2.26
CA SER A 269 -27.56 33.61 -2.78
C SER A 269 -26.38 33.00 -3.53
N LEU A 270 -26.21 33.40 -4.80
CA LEU A 270 -25.06 33.05 -5.63
C LEU A 270 -24.23 34.32 -5.88
N THR A 271 -22.91 34.23 -5.80
CA THR A 271 -22.04 35.37 -6.15
C THR A 271 -21.81 35.43 -7.67
N ALA A 272 -21.40 36.59 -8.18
CA ALA A 272 -21.06 36.73 -9.60
C ALA A 272 -19.91 35.81 -10.04
N ILE A 273 -19.06 35.38 -9.10
CA ILE A 273 -17.99 34.40 -9.35
C ILE A 273 -18.57 32.99 -9.48
N ASP A 274 -19.55 32.62 -8.65
CA ASP A 274 -20.20 31.30 -8.70
C ASP A 274 -20.99 31.11 -10.00
N ARG A 275 -21.73 32.15 -10.43
CA ARG A 275 -22.44 32.15 -11.73
C ARG A 275 -21.47 32.08 -12.90
N ASP A 276 -20.35 32.80 -12.83
CA ASP A 276 -19.36 32.81 -13.90
C ASP A 276 -18.53 31.51 -13.88
N GLN A 277 -18.36 30.82 -12.75
CA GLN A 277 -17.82 29.46 -12.67
C GLN A 277 -18.78 28.41 -13.24
N ASP A 278 -20.09 28.50 -12.98
CA ASP A 278 -21.10 27.63 -13.61
C ASP A 278 -21.19 27.89 -15.13
N ASN A 279 -21.06 29.14 -15.57
CA ASN A 279 -21.02 29.50 -16.99
C ASN A 279 -19.68 29.13 -17.65
N LEU A 280 -18.56 29.16 -16.92
CA LEU A 280 -17.26 28.68 -17.41
C LEU A 280 -17.22 27.15 -17.46
N ALA A 281 -17.87 26.44 -16.52
CA ALA A 281 -18.08 25.00 -16.61
C ALA A 281 -19.00 24.64 -17.79
N SER A 282 -19.96 25.51 -18.11
CA SER A 282 -20.82 25.37 -19.30
C SER A 282 -20.15 25.81 -20.62
N SER A 283 -19.03 26.55 -20.56
CA SER A 283 -18.37 27.14 -21.74
C SER A 283 -16.93 26.66 -21.99
N ALA A 284 -16.37 25.84 -21.09
CA ALA A 284 -15.09 25.19 -21.26
C ALA A 284 -15.27 23.84 -21.97
N GLY A 285 -15.42 23.88 -23.29
CA GLY A 285 -15.02 22.76 -24.13
C GLY A 285 -16.01 21.61 -24.32
N THR A 286 -17.32 21.84 -24.31
CA THR A 286 -18.24 20.93 -24.99
C THR A 286 -18.19 21.21 -26.49
N GLY A 287 -17.44 20.38 -27.23
CA GLY A 287 -17.86 20.09 -28.59
C GLY A 287 -19.34 19.70 -28.53
N ASP A 288 -20.15 20.29 -29.40
CA ASP A 288 -21.59 20.09 -29.58
C ASP A 288 -21.98 18.62 -29.29
N ARG A 289 -22.39 18.33 -28.06
CA ARG A 289 -22.74 16.99 -27.57
C ARG A 289 -24.07 17.11 -26.88
N GLU A 290 -25.11 16.80 -27.63
CA GLU A 290 -26.47 16.71 -27.13
C GLU A 290 -26.55 15.50 -26.18
N CYS A 291 -26.78 15.76 -24.89
CA CYS A 291 -26.96 14.70 -23.90
C CYS A 291 -28.26 13.95 -24.22
N PRO A 292 -28.25 12.60 -24.26
CA PRO A 292 -29.46 11.83 -24.55
C PRO A 292 -30.50 12.02 -23.44
N PRO A 293 -31.81 11.95 -23.77
CA PRO A 293 -32.85 12.07 -22.77
C PRO A 293 -32.84 10.89 -21.79
N ASP A 294 -33.06 11.18 -20.51
CA ASP A 294 -33.04 10.21 -19.40
C ASP A 294 -33.91 8.97 -19.65
N ALA A 295 -35.04 9.12 -20.34
CA ALA A 295 -35.98 8.03 -20.64
C ALA A 295 -35.37 6.87 -21.45
N LEU A 296 -34.27 7.09 -22.16
CA LEU A 296 -33.54 6.03 -22.89
C LEU A 296 -32.71 5.12 -21.98
N LEU A 297 -32.43 5.59 -20.77
CA LEU A 297 -31.43 5.03 -19.87
C LEU A 297 -31.98 4.77 -18.46
N ASP A 298 -33.25 5.09 -18.24
CA ASP A 298 -33.98 4.82 -17.00
C ASP A 298 -34.57 3.41 -17.03
N PHE A 299 -34.00 2.52 -16.21
CA PHE A 299 -34.42 1.13 -16.05
C PHE A 299 -35.67 0.98 -15.17
N GLY A 300 -36.03 2.01 -14.39
CA GLY A 300 -37.17 1.96 -13.47
C GLY A 300 -38.50 1.65 -14.18
N PRO A 301 -38.88 2.39 -15.23
CA PRO A 301 -40.11 2.17 -15.99
C PRO A 301 -40.13 0.85 -16.77
N TRP A 302 -38.98 0.20 -16.99
CA TRP A 302 -38.90 -1.00 -17.84
C TRP A 302 -39.37 -2.28 -17.11
N MET A 303 -39.49 -2.22 -15.79
CA MET A 303 -39.94 -3.35 -14.96
C MET A 303 -41.13 -2.97 -14.09
N ASP A 304 -42.09 -3.88 -13.94
CA ASP A 304 -43.31 -3.67 -13.16
C ASP A 304 -43.48 -4.71 -12.03
N GLY A 305 -42.37 -5.35 -11.64
CA GLY A 305 -42.31 -6.32 -10.55
C GLY A 305 -42.79 -7.73 -10.91
N ARG A 306 -43.23 -7.97 -12.15
CA ARG A 306 -43.55 -9.32 -12.64
C ARG A 306 -42.29 -10.17 -12.84
N SER A 307 -42.46 -11.50 -12.88
CA SER A 307 -41.34 -12.44 -13.09
C SER A 307 -40.71 -12.28 -14.49
N MET A 308 -39.41 -12.50 -14.61
CA MET A 308 -38.67 -12.43 -15.89
C MET A 308 -39.36 -13.18 -17.06
N PRO A 309 -39.86 -14.43 -16.91
CA PRO A 309 -40.51 -15.13 -18.01
C PRO A 309 -41.77 -14.42 -18.54
N ALA A 310 -42.49 -13.70 -17.68
CA ALA A 310 -43.68 -12.96 -18.07
C ALA A 310 -43.33 -11.72 -18.91
N HIS A 311 -42.32 -10.95 -18.48
CA HIS A 311 -41.79 -9.83 -19.26
C HIS A 311 -41.26 -10.27 -20.61
N LEU A 312 -40.47 -11.36 -20.64
CA LEU A 312 -39.88 -11.86 -21.88
C LEU A 312 -40.93 -12.42 -22.86
N ALA A 313 -41.97 -13.08 -22.35
CA ALA A 313 -43.07 -13.56 -23.17
C ALA A 313 -43.83 -12.40 -23.82
N GLU A 314 -44.12 -11.33 -23.08
CA GLU A 314 -44.79 -10.13 -23.58
C GLU A 314 -43.91 -9.37 -24.59
N ALA A 315 -42.63 -9.15 -24.28
CA ALA A 315 -41.70 -8.46 -25.16
C ALA A 315 -41.47 -9.19 -26.50
N ARG A 316 -41.61 -10.53 -26.51
CA ARG A 316 -41.52 -11.34 -27.74
C ARG A 316 -42.80 -11.35 -28.58
N GLN A 317 -43.93 -10.89 -28.04
CA GLN A 317 -45.19 -10.86 -28.80
C GLN A 317 -45.17 -9.74 -29.84
N GLY A 318 -45.41 -10.13 -31.10
CA GLY A 318 -45.55 -9.17 -32.20
C GLY A 318 -44.22 -8.55 -32.64
N LEU A 319 -43.08 -9.21 -32.39
CA LEU A 319 -41.76 -8.80 -32.92
C LEU A 319 -41.76 -8.69 -34.45
N LEU A 320 -42.49 -9.56 -35.13
CA LEU A 320 -42.62 -9.58 -36.57
C LEU A 320 -44.02 -9.11 -36.99
N GLY A 321 -44.07 -8.28 -38.03
CA GLY A 321 -45.29 -7.88 -38.71
C GLY A 321 -45.79 -8.92 -39.73
N GLU A 322 -46.74 -8.50 -40.56
CA GLU A 322 -47.42 -9.33 -41.57
C GLU A 322 -46.53 -9.86 -42.71
N PHE A 323 -45.29 -9.39 -42.83
CA PHE A 323 -44.32 -9.79 -43.87
C PHE A 323 -42.95 -10.14 -43.30
N ASP A 324 -42.88 -10.76 -42.12
CA ASP A 324 -41.63 -11.08 -41.40
C ASP A 324 -40.70 -9.86 -41.21
N THR A 325 -41.27 -8.66 -41.26
CA THR A 325 -40.54 -7.41 -41.06
C THR A 325 -40.51 -7.12 -39.55
N PRO A 326 -39.33 -6.96 -38.94
CA PRO A 326 -39.22 -6.59 -37.54
C PRO A 326 -39.94 -5.27 -37.26
N ARG A 327 -40.79 -5.26 -36.24
CA ARG A 327 -41.37 -4.02 -35.77
C ARG A 327 -40.39 -3.35 -34.82
N GLN A 328 -39.87 -2.19 -35.23
CA GLN A 328 -38.76 -1.51 -34.54
C GLN A 328 -39.09 -1.18 -33.08
N ASP A 329 -40.31 -0.75 -32.79
CA ASP A 329 -40.81 -0.51 -31.43
C ASP A 329 -40.67 -1.75 -30.53
N LYS A 330 -41.03 -2.93 -31.05
CA LYS A 330 -40.97 -4.19 -30.30
C LYS A 330 -39.57 -4.77 -30.18
N VAL A 331 -38.71 -4.55 -31.17
CA VAL A 331 -37.31 -4.96 -31.11
C VAL A 331 -36.58 -4.17 -30.00
N LEU A 332 -36.79 -2.85 -29.94
CA LEU A 332 -36.21 -2.00 -28.90
C LEU A 332 -36.77 -2.34 -27.51
N ASP A 333 -38.08 -2.60 -27.37
CA ASP A 333 -38.68 -3.05 -26.10
C ASP A 333 -38.11 -4.40 -25.63
N LEU A 334 -37.85 -5.32 -26.56
CA LEU A 334 -37.20 -6.60 -26.23
C LEU A 334 -35.76 -6.41 -25.78
N ALA A 335 -34.99 -5.55 -26.45
CA ALA A 335 -33.63 -5.22 -26.04
C ALA A 335 -33.61 -4.59 -24.64
N ARG A 336 -34.48 -3.60 -24.36
CA ARG A 336 -34.65 -3.01 -23.02
C ARG A 336 -34.97 -4.05 -21.96
N THR A 337 -35.83 -5.01 -22.29
CA THR A 337 -36.18 -6.12 -21.37
C THR A 337 -34.96 -6.98 -21.05
N TYR A 338 -34.15 -7.35 -22.06
CA TYR A 338 -32.91 -8.11 -21.82
C TYR A 338 -31.93 -7.33 -20.94
N LEU A 339 -31.70 -6.04 -21.24
CA LEU A 339 -30.81 -5.19 -20.46
C LEU A 339 -31.28 -5.04 -19.00
N ALA A 340 -32.59 -4.91 -18.76
CA ALA A 340 -33.14 -4.78 -17.40
C ALA A 340 -32.86 -6.00 -16.52
N PHE A 341 -32.68 -7.18 -17.13
CA PHE A 341 -32.31 -8.41 -16.45
C PHE A 341 -30.80 -8.74 -16.55
N GLY A 342 -29.98 -7.84 -17.10
CA GLY A 342 -28.53 -8.02 -17.20
C GLY A 342 -28.05 -8.88 -18.38
N PHE A 343 -28.89 -9.12 -19.38
CA PHE A 343 -28.56 -9.93 -20.57
C PHE A 343 -28.02 -9.05 -21.71
N GLY A 344 -26.76 -8.63 -21.60
CA GLY A 344 -26.13 -7.74 -22.60
C GLY A 344 -25.98 -8.39 -23.97
N ALA A 345 -25.51 -9.63 -24.03
CA ALA A 345 -25.21 -10.32 -25.29
C ALA A 345 -26.48 -10.57 -26.11
N GLU A 346 -27.57 -10.93 -25.44
CA GLU A 346 -28.89 -11.15 -26.02
C GLU A 346 -29.50 -9.85 -26.54
N ALA A 347 -29.38 -8.77 -25.77
CA ALA A 347 -29.80 -7.44 -26.23
C ALA A 347 -29.02 -7.03 -27.49
N ARG A 348 -27.70 -7.21 -27.48
CA ARG A 348 -26.81 -6.89 -28.61
C ARG A 348 -27.16 -7.70 -29.84
N ALA A 349 -27.39 -9.01 -29.69
CA ALA A 349 -27.79 -9.89 -30.80
C ALA A 349 -29.10 -9.43 -31.44
N VAL A 350 -30.12 -9.13 -30.64
CA VAL A 350 -31.41 -8.64 -31.15
C VAL A 350 -31.27 -7.28 -31.86
N LEU A 351 -30.48 -6.36 -31.30
CA LEU A 351 -30.22 -5.05 -31.91
C LEU A 351 -29.39 -5.14 -33.20
N GLN A 352 -28.47 -6.12 -33.30
CA GLN A 352 -27.66 -6.33 -34.49
C GLN A 352 -28.48 -6.95 -35.63
N ASP A 353 -29.32 -7.93 -35.32
CA ASP A 353 -30.04 -8.72 -36.32
C ASP A 353 -31.35 -8.07 -36.79
N MET A 354 -32.06 -7.35 -35.91
CA MET A 354 -33.45 -6.95 -36.14
C MET A 354 -33.70 -5.43 -36.08
N ALA A 355 -32.81 -4.65 -35.47
CA ALA A 355 -33.00 -3.20 -35.32
C ALA A 355 -32.38 -2.40 -36.49
N GLU A 356 -33.11 -1.41 -36.98
CA GLU A 356 -32.58 -0.44 -37.94
C GLU A 356 -31.60 0.53 -37.27
N PRO A 357 -30.56 1.03 -37.97
CA PRO A 357 -29.61 1.98 -37.38
C PRO A 357 -30.30 3.28 -36.96
N ASP A 358 -30.36 3.52 -35.66
CA ASP A 358 -30.84 4.76 -35.06
C ASP A 358 -30.05 5.07 -33.78
N ALA A 359 -30.20 6.29 -33.25
CA ALA A 359 -29.49 6.70 -32.03
C ALA A 359 -29.91 5.91 -30.78
N GLN A 360 -31.14 5.37 -30.75
CA GLN A 360 -31.64 4.59 -29.62
C GLN A 360 -30.99 3.21 -29.57
N ARG A 361 -30.86 2.55 -30.72
CA ARG A 361 -30.15 1.29 -30.93
C ARG A 361 -28.70 1.43 -30.51
N ASP A 362 -28.01 2.49 -30.94
CA ASP A 362 -26.59 2.70 -30.61
C ASP A 362 -26.41 2.88 -29.09
N THR A 363 -27.30 3.66 -28.46
CA THR A 363 -27.34 3.82 -26.99
C THR A 363 -27.59 2.50 -26.26
N LEU A 364 -28.58 1.70 -26.70
CA LEU A 364 -28.86 0.40 -26.09
C LEU A 364 -27.74 -0.62 -26.33
N ALA A 365 -27.07 -0.56 -27.48
CA ALA A 365 -25.90 -1.39 -27.78
C ALA A 365 -24.71 -1.03 -26.90
N TYR A 366 -24.52 0.26 -26.58
CA TYR A 366 -23.51 0.71 -25.63
C TYR A 366 -23.77 0.15 -24.22
N LEU A 367 -25.02 0.23 -23.73
CA LEU A 367 -25.41 -0.40 -22.46
C LEU A 367 -25.16 -1.91 -22.46
N ALA A 368 -25.52 -2.57 -23.56
CA ALA A 368 -25.32 -4.01 -23.75
C ALA A 368 -23.84 -4.40 -23.69
N ALA A 369 -22.93 -3.54 -24.19
CA ALA A 369 -21.50 -3.76 -24.13
C ALA A 369 -20.96 -3.57 -22.70
N ILE A 370 -21.41 -2.53 -21.99
CA ILE A 370 -20.97 -2.29 -20.60
C ILE A 370 -21.38 -3.40 -19.65
N LEU A 371 -22.63 -3.89 -19.76
CA LEU A 371 -23.15 -4.93 -18.87
C LEU A 371 -22.34 -6.23 -18.93
N ASP A 372 -21.85 -6.60 -20.11
CA ASP A 372 -21.04 -7.82 -20.33
C ASP A 372 -19.52 -7.58 -20.25
N ASP A 373 -19.09 -6.37 -19.85
CA ASP A 373 -17.68 -6.00 -19.81
C ASP A 373 -16.95 -6.13 -21.17
N ASP A 374 -17.66 -5.79 -22.24
CA ASP A 374 -17.12 -5.80 -23.59
C ASP A 374 -16.25 -4.55 -23.82
N ALA A 375 -14.97 -4.76 -24.10
CA ALA A 375 -13.98 -3.70 -24.35
C ALA A 375 -14.35 -2.78 -25.54
N THR A 376 -15.26 -3.20 -26.42
CA THR A 376 -15.76 -2.34 -27.51
C THR A 376 -16.48 -1.10 -27.00
N ALA A 377 -17.03 -1.13 -25.78
CA ALA A 377 -17.67 0.03 -25.16
C ALA A 377 -16.73 1.25 -25.10
N ALA A 378 -15.45 1.04 -24.79
CA ALA A 378 -14.46 2.12 -24.69
C ALA A 378 -14.23 2.89 -26.01
N ALA A 379 -14.49 2.25 -27.16
CA ALA A 379 -14.36 2.87 -28.48
C ALA A 379 -15.62 3.63 -28.93
N MET A 380 -16.73 3.51 -28.21
CA MET A 380 -18.00 4.14 -28.57
C MET A 380 -18.03 5.63 -28.19
N SER A 381 -18.94 6.37 -28.80
CA SER A 381 -19.01 7.84 -28.65
C SER A 381 -19.53 8.28 -27.28
N GLU A 382 -20.31 7.41 -26.66
CA GLU A 382 -21.07 7.55 -25.43
C GLU A 382 -20.18 7.63 -24.19
N VAL A 383 -18.95 7.11 -24.27
CA VAL A 383 -17.90 7.20 -23.23
C VAL A 383 -17.62 8.65 -22.83
N ARG A 384 -17.81 9.60 -23.75
CA ARG A 384 -17.49 11.02 -23.53
C ARG A 384 -18.67 11.84 -23.00
N LEU A 385 -19.69 11.16 -22.45
CA LEU A 385 -20.90 11.76 -21.87
C LEU A 385 -20.86 11.80 -20.33
N THR A 386 -19.68 11.61 -19.71
CA THR A 386 -19.48 11.77 -18.26
C THR A 386 -19.83 13.16 -17.69
N PRO A 387 -19.76 14.27 -18.45
CA PRO A 387 -20.19 15.57 -17.94
C PRO A 387 -21.72 15.78 -17.96
N CYS A 388 -22.47 14.96 -18.72
CA CYS A 388 -23.90 15.14 -18.87
C CYS A 388 -24.63 15.03 -17.52
N ASP A 389 -25.74 15.76 -17.38
CA ASP A 389 -26.69 15.49 -16.31
C ASP A 389 -27.59 14.30 -16.73
N GLY A 390 -27.95 13.45 -15.78
CA GLY A 390 -28.76 12.25 -16.02
C GLY A 390 -28.01 10.90 -15.92
N PRO A 391 -28.72 9.78 -16.09
CA PRO A 391 -28.18 8.42 -15.90
C PRO A 391 -27.08 8.07 -16.92
N VAL A 392 -26.96 8.81 -18.02
CA VAL A 392 -25.90 8.60 -19.02
C VAL A 392 -24.51 8.76 -18.43
N ALA A 393 -24.32 9.65 -17.44
CA ALA A 393 -23.03 9.88 -16.81
C ALA A 393 -22.49 8.62 -16.09
N LEU A 394 -23.39 7.83 -15.50
CA LEU A 394 -23.05 6.54 -14.88
C LEU A 394 -22.51 5.56 -15.92
N TRP A 395 -23.26 5.37 -17.00
CA TRP A 395 -22.91 4.41 -18.04
C TRP A 395 -21.65 4.84 -18.80
N ALA A 396 -21.51 6.13 -19.09
CA ALA A 396 -20.32 6.72 -19.70
C ALA A 396 -19.06 6.44 -18.86
N LEU A 397 -19.14 6.61 -17.55
CA LEU A 397 -18.02 6.31 -16.65
C LEU A 397 -17.67 4.81 -16.63
N LEU A 398 -18.69 3.95 -16.58
CA LEU A 398 -18.48 2.49 -16.59
C LEU A 398 -17.84 1.98 -17.88
N GLY A 399 -18.19 2.58 -19.03
CA GLY A 399 -17.57 2.25 -20.31
C GLY A 399 -16.24 2.97 -20.59
N ALA A 400 -15.81 3.90 -19.73
CA ALA A 400 -14.60 4.69 -19.98
C ALA A 400 -13.31 3.91 -19.70
N ASP A 401 -12.47 3.80 -20.73
CA ASP A 401 -11.08 3.35 -20.67
C ASP A 401 -10.26 4.03 -21.79
N PRO A 402 -9.28 4.91 -21.48
CA PRO A 402 -8.86 5.34 -20.15
C PRO A 402 -9.95 6.18 -19.44
N LEU A 403 -9.84 6.26 -18.11
CA LEU A 403 -10.74 7.08 -17.30
C LEU A 403 -10.55 8.58 -17.59
N PRO A 404 -11.64 9.38 -17.57
CA PRO A 404 -11.57 10.83 -17.80
C PRO A 404 -10.94 11.57 -16.62
N GLU A 405 -10.66 12.87 -16.78
CA GLU A 405 -10.19 13.68 -15.64
C GLU A 405 -11.33 13.93 -14.63
N LYS A 406 -11.00 13.98 -13.34
CA LYS A 406 -11.97 14.18 -12.25
C LYS A 406 -12.94 15.36 -12.45
N PRO A 407 -12.54 16.54 -13.00
CA PRO A 407 -13.44 17.66 -13.25
C PRO A 407 -14.47 17.41 -14.38
N GLU A 408 -14.22 16.44 -15.26
CA GLU A 408 -15.09 16.12 -16.41
C GLU A 408 -16.20 15.12 -16.05
N VAL A 409 -16.35 14.80 -14.77
CA VAL A 409 -17.26 13.75 -14.28
C VAL A 409 -18.34 14.36 -13.39
N ASN A 410 -19.60 14.18 -13.78
CA ASN A 410 -20.76 14.59 -12.99
C ASN A 410 -21.08 13.53 -11.91
N PHE A 411 -20.39 13.60 -10.77
CA PHE A 411 -20.58 12.66 -9.66
C PHE A 411 -22.00 12.65 -9.07
N ALA A 412 -22.68 13.80 -9.08
CA ALA A 412 -24.05 13.90 -8.58
C ALA A 412 -25.03 13.14 -9.48
N ALA A 413 -24.85 13.21 -10.80
CA ALA A 413 -25.64 12.43 -11.76
C ALA A 413 -25.37 10.92 -11.63
N ILE A 414 -24.11 10.52 -11.41
CA ILE A 414 -23.73 9.11 -11.18
C ILE A 414 -24.41 8.54 -9.94
N GLN A 415 -24.40 9.27 -8.82
CA GLN A 415 -25.06 8.84 -7.58
C GLN A 415 -26.57 8.66 -7.75
N ARG A 416 -27.23 9.60 -8.44
CA ARG A 416 -28.68 9.50 -8.76
C ARG A 416 -28.96 8.33 -9.69
N GLY A 417 -28.18 8.19 -10.77
CA GLY A 417 -28.32 7.12 -11.74
C GLY A 417 -28.15 5.76 -11.12
N TYR A 418 -27.13 5.57 -10.27
CA TYR A 418 -26.90 4.30 -9.58
C TYR A 418 -28.03 3.99 -8.60
N GLY A 419 -28.53 4.98 -7.87
CA GLY A 419 -29.65 4.81 -6.94
C GLY A 419 -30.97 4.44 -7.61
N ALA A 420 -31.16 4.82 -8.88
CA ALA A 420 -32.35 4.50 -9.68
C ALA A 420 -32.31 3.07 -10.27
N LEU A 421 -31.16 2.39 -10.25
CA LEU A 421 -31.03 1.06 -10.84
C LEU A 421 -31.81 -0.01 -10.02
N PRO A 422 -32.38 -1.03 -10.70
CA PRO A 422 -32.94 -2.20 -10.05
C PRO A 422 -31.92 -2.95 -9.17
N PRO A 423 -32.36 -3.66 -8.11
CA PRO A 423 -31.45 -4.35 -7.19
C PRO A 423 -30.43 -5.30 -7.85
N PRO A 424 -30.80 -6.17 -8.81
CA PRO A 424 -29.84 -7.06 -9.46
C PRO A 424 -28.75 -6.32 -10.25
N LEU A 425 -29.11 -5.21 -10.91
CA LEU A 425 -28.16 -4.40 -11.66
C LEU A 425 -27.23 -3.62 -10.73
N ARG A 426 -27.75 -3.10 -9.61
CA ARG A 426 -26.89 -2.45 -8.59
C ARG A 426 -25.85 -3.41 -8.01
N GLN A 427 -26.22 -4.68 -7.82
CA GLN A 427 -25.29 -5.72 -7.37
C GLN A 427 -24.20 -6.00 -8.42
N ALA A 428 -24.59 -6.21 -9.68
CA ALA A 428 -23.64 -6.53 -10.75
C ALA A 428 -22.67 -5.37 -11.06
N ILE A 429 -23.16 -4.13 -11.00
CA ILE A 429 -22.40 -2.94 -11.44
C ILE A 429 -21.65 -2.27 -10.28
N GLY A 430 -22.15 -2.40 -9.04
CA GLY A 430 -21.64 -1.71 -7.87
C GLY A 430 -20.12 -1.81 -7.66
N PRO A 431 -19.53 -3.02 -7.64
CA PRO A 431 -18.09 -3.19 -7.47
C PRO A 431 -17.27 -2.46 -8.54
N ARG A 432 -17.63 -2.61 -9.83
CA ARG A 432 -16.95 -1.97 -10.97
C ARG A 432 -17.04 -0.44 -10.90
N LEU A 433 -18.19 0.08 -10.49
CA LEU A 433 -18.37 1.53 -10.30
C LEU A 433 -17.46 2.07 -9.19
N VAL A 434 -17.42 1.39 -8.05
CA VAL A 434 -16.58 1.82 -6.92
C VAL A 434 -15.10 1.76 -7.28
N GLU A 435 -14.65 0.71 -7.96
CA GLU A 435 -13.27 0.61 -8.44
C GLU A 435 -12.87 1.81 -9.30
N LYS A 436 -13.69 2.17 -10.31
CA LYS A 436 -13.42 3.33 -11.17
C LYS A 436 -13.41 4.65 -10.39
N LEU A 437 -14.32 4.81 -9.41
CA LEU A 437 -14.35 6.00 -8.55
C LEU A 437 -13.10 6.11 -7.66
N LEU A 438 -12.56 4.98 -7.17
CA LEU A 438 -11.33 4.97 -6.38
C LEU A 438 -10.11 5.32 -7.24
N VAL A 439 -10.00 4.75 -8.45
CA VAL A 439 -8.91 5.09 -9.39
C VAL A 439 -8.95 6.57 -9.79
N LEU A 440 -10.15 7.15 -9.92
CA LEU A 440 -10.35 8.59 -10.17
C LEU A 440 -10.04 9.50 -8.96
N GLY A 441 -9.76 8.94 -7.79
CA GLY A 441 -9.57 9.70 -6.55
C GLY A 441 -10.86 10.35 -6.02
N ALA A 442 -12.02 9.73 -6.28
CA ALA A 442 -13.34 10.15 -5.81
C ALA A 442 -13.87 9.22 -4.68
N ALA A 443 -13.04 9.00 -3.66
CA ALA A 443 -13.33 8.07 -2.56
C ALA A 443 -14.53 8.51 -1.68
N ASP A 444 -14.80 9.80 -1.58
CA ASP A 444 -16.00 10.36 -0.94
C ASP A 444 -17.30 9.96 -1.66
N VAL A 445 -17.28 9.99 -3.00
CA VAL A 445 -18.40 9.54 -3.83
C VAL A 445 -18.57 8.02 -3.70
N ALA A 446 -17.49 7.25 -3.78
CA ALA A 446 -17.53 5.80 -3.57
C ALA A 446 -18.13 5.43 -2.20
N ARG A 447 -17.74 6.12 -1.13
CA ARG A 447 -18.30 5.95 0.23
C ARG A 447 -19.81 6.16 0.27
N SER A 448 -20.31 7.20 -0.40
CA SER A 448 -21.74 7.51 -0.42
C SER A 448 -22.62 6.42 -1.05
N LEU A 449 -22.02 5.55 -1.89
CA LEU A 449 -22.73 4.45 -2.55
C LEU A 449 -22.84 3.20 -1.66
N GLN A 450 -21.98 3.05 -0.63
CA GLN A 450 -21.95 1.86 0.23
C GLN A 450 -23.30 1.53 0.90
N PRO A 451 -24.07 2.49 1.47
CA PRO A 451 -25.37 2.17 2.08
C PRO A 451 -26.39 1.62 1.07
N GLN A 452 -26.22 1.93 -0.21
CA GLN A 452 -27.08 1.42 -1.28
C GLN A 452 -26.69 0.01 -1.69
N LEU A 453 -25.41 -0.34 -1.57
CA LEU A 453 -24.87 -1.68 -1.81
C LEU A 453 -25.20 -2.62 -0.64
N ALA A 454 -25.03 -2.16 0.61
CA ALA A 454 -25.24 -2.94 1.84
C ALA A 454 -26.72 -3.33 2.09
N ARG A 455 -27.68 -2.64 1.46
CA ARG A 455 -29.11 -2.97 1.60
C ARG A 455 -29.57 -4.11 0.68
N ILE A 456 -28.71 -4.64 -0.19
CA ILE A 456 -29.13 -5.53 -1.28
C ILE A 456 -29.00 -7.02 -0.94
N THR A 457 -28.12 -7.46 -0.02
CA THR A 457 -28.04 -8.87 0.38
C THR A 457 -27.53 -9.07 1.82
N GLY A 458 -28.10 -10.06 2.52
CA GLY A 458 -27.53 -10.65 3.74
C GLY A 458 -26.71 -11.92 3.46
N GLU A 459 -26.41 -12.23 2.19
CA GLU A 459 -25.73 -13.47 1.77
C GLU A 459 -24.47 -13.25 0.91
N ASP A 460 -24.25 -12.08 0.29
CA ASP A 460 -23.02 -11.77 -0.48
C ASP A 460 -22.22 -10.65 0.20
N HIS A 461 -21.70 -10.92 1.41
CA HIS A 461 -20.89 -9.96 2.16
C HIS A 461 -19.51 -9.72 1.53
N GLU A 462 -18.98 -10.67 0.75
CA GLU A 462 -17.60 -10.66 0.24
C GLU A 462 -17.26 -9.49 -0.70
N ALA A 463 -18.11 -9.23 -1.70
CA ALA A 463 -17.91 -8.12 -2.66
C ALA A 463 -18.09 -6.75 -1.99
N LEU A 464 -18.95 -6.71 -0.96
CA LEU A 464 -19.19 -5.54 -0.12
C LEU A 464 -18.01 -5.26 0.80
N ASP A 465 -17.43 -6.29 1.41
CA ASP A 465 -16.29 -6.21 2.32
C ASP A 465 -15.02 -5.79 1.58
N LEU A 466 -14.78 -6.30 0.37
CA LEU A 466 -13.65 -5.89 -0.46
C LEU A 466 -13.76 -4.42 -0.88
N VAL A 467 -14.96 -3.98 -1.28
CA VAL A 467 -15.25 -2.58 -1.61
C VAL A 467 -15.10 -1.68 -0.36
N ALA A 468 -15.60 -2.12 0.79
CA ALA A 468 -15.48 -1.39 2.05
C ALA A 468 -14.01 -1.27 2.49
N ALA A 469 -13.25 -2.36 2.39
CA ALA A 469 -11.84 -2.38 2.72
C ALA A 469 -11.01 -1.52 1.76
N ARG A 470 -11.27 -1.57 0.45
CA ARG A 470 -10.57 -0.74 -0.55
C ARG A 470 -10.83 0.76 -0.35
N VAL A 471 -12.06 1.12 0.01
CA VAL A 471 -12.45 2.49 0.38
C VAL A 471 -11.79 2.93 1.69
N ALA A 472 -11.54 2.02 2.63
CA ALA A 472 -10.87 2.30 3.91
C ALA A 472 -9.34 2.49 3.79
N LEU A 473 -8.73 2.15 2.65
CA LEU A 473 -7.30 2.39 2.38
C LEU A 473 -6.98 3.84 2.04
N ASP A 474 -7.98 4.72 1.91
CA ASP A 474 -7.72 6.14 1.74
C ASP A 474 -6.99 6.67 2.99
N PRO A 475 -5.74 7.16 2.87
CA PRO A 475 -4.94 7.64 4.00
C PRO A 475 -5.59 8.83 4.76
N ALA A 476 -6.69 9.39 4.24
CA ALA A 476 -7.41 10.50 4.86
C ALA A 476 -8.46 10.12 5.92
N ALA A 477 -8.72 8.83 6.22
CA ALA A 477 -9.82 8.43 7.11
C ALA A 477 -9.38 7.59 8.33
N PRO A 478 -9.01 8.21 9.48
CA PRO A 478 -8.61 7.49 10.69
C PRO A 478 -9.77 6.78 11.42
N GLU A 479 -11.03 7.10 11.10
CA GLU A 479 -12.23 6.60 11.81
C GLU A 479 -12.63 5.16 11.45
N MET A 480 -12.03 4.56 10.42
CA MET A 480 -12.46 3.25 9.89
C MET A 480 -11.56 2.07 10.32
N ARG A 481 -10.77 2.21 11.39
CA ARG A 481 -10.10 1.05 12.03
C ARG A 481 -11.07 0.17 12.83
N GLU A 482 -12.19 0.74 13.28
CA GLU A 482 -13.12 0.06 14.18
C GLU A 482 -14.17 -0.78 13.41
N THR A 483 -14.68 -0.28 12.29
CA THR A 483 -15.61 -0.99 11.40
C THR A 483 -14.95 -2.16 10.65
N LEU A 484 -13.62 -2.10 10.50
CA LEU A 484 -12.85 -3.22 9.97
C LEU A 484 -12.75 -4.38 10.97
N ARG A 485 -12.87 -4.15 12.29
CA ARG A 485 -12.76 -5.24 13.28
C ARG A 485 -13.81 -6.32 13.10
N ASP A 486 -15.03 -5.98 12.68
CA ASP A 486 -16.09 -6.98 12.47
C ASP A 486 -15.83 -7.83 11.21
N VAL A 487 -15.16 -7.28 10.19
CA VAL A 487 -14.69 -8.01 8.99
C VAL A 487 -13.39 -8.78 9.27
N VAL A 488 -12.55 -8.26 10.16
CA VAL A 488 -11.26 -8.83 10.61
C VAL A 488 -11.44 -9.93 11.66
N ASP A 489 -12.54 -9.91 12.41
CA ASP A 489 -12.93 -10.98 13.35
C ASP A 489 -13.53 -12.20 12.63
N ALA A 490 -13.84 -12.08 11.33
CA ALA A 490 -14.03 -13.25 10.47
C ALA A 490 -12.68 -13.96 10.34
N ARG A 491 -12.47 -14.98 11.19
CA ARG A 491 -11.22 -15.77 11.32
C ARG A 491 -10.73 -16.47 10.03
N ARG A 492 -11.38 -16.26 8.89
CA ARG A 492 -10.87 -16.56 7.55
C ARG A 492 -11.46 -15.54 6.57
N PRO A 493 -10.68 -14.58 6.04
CA PRO A 493 -11.08 -13.87 4.84
C PRO A 493 -11.25 -14.89 3.71
N GLU A 494 -12.45 -15.00 3.13
CA GLU A 494 -12.77 -16.01 2.13
C GLU A 494 -12.20 -15.68 0.73
N SER A 495 -11.69 -14.45 0.53
CA SER A 495 -11.05 -14.02 -0.72
C SER A 495 -9.55 -13.70 -0.57
N VAL A 496 -8.78 -14.00 -1.62
CA VAL A 496 -7.34 -13.70 -1.74
C VAL A 496 -7.07 -12.21 -1.53
N ASP A 497 -7.83 -11.36 -2.22
CA ASP A 497 -7.61 -9.92 -2.24
C ASP A 497 -7.88 -9.29 -0.88
N THR A 498 -8.91 -9.74 -0.14
CA THR A 498 -9.20 -9.26 1.22
C THR A 498 -8.07 -9.62 2.17
N LEU A 499 -7.52 -10.84 2.07
CA LEU A 499 -6.41 -11.28 2.92
C LEU A 499 -5.13 -10.49 2.66
N LEU A 500 -4.75 -10.34 1.39
CA LEU A 500 -3.59 -9.53 1.00
C LEU A 500 -3.73 -8.10 1.52
N LEU A 501 -4.92 -7.53 1.39
CA LEU A 501 -5.20 -6.17 1.81
C LEU A 501 -5.11 -5.99 3.32
N LEU A 502 -5.65 -6.94 4.08
CA LEU A 502 -5.59 -6.91 5.53
C LEU A 502 -4.14 -6.99 6.03
N ILE A 503 -3.33 -7.87 5.44
CA ILE A 503 -1.90 -7.98 5.77
C ILE A 503 -1.19 -6.66 5.47
N GLU A 504 -1.39 -6.09 4.28
CA GLU A 504 -0.76 -4.83 3.88
C GLU A 504 -1.18 -3.66 4.79
N GLN A 505 -2.43 -3.62 5.25
CA GLN A 505 -2.94 -2.62 6.17
C GLN A 505 -2.24 -2.68 7.53
N ARG A 506 -2.02 -3.88 8.08
CA ARG A 506 -1.25 -4.07 9.33
C ARG A 506 0.21 -3.67 9.17
N LEU A 507 0.84 -4.07 8.06
CA LEU A 507 2.23 -3.72 7.77
C LEU A 507 2.41 -2.20 7.64
N THR A 508 1.50 -1.53 6.93
CA THR A 508 1.50 -0.06 6.78
C THR A 508 1.27 0.64 8.12
N ALA A 509 0.42 0.08 8.98
CA ALA A 509 0.21 0.57 10.34
C ALA A 509 1.38 0.29 11.29
N GLN A 510 2.45 -0.39 10.83
CA GLN A 510 3.56 -0.87 11.66
C GLN A 510 3.11 -1.79 12.80
N GLU A 511 2.00 -2.50 12.58
CA GLU A 511 1.45 -3.49 13.52
C GLU A 511 1.96 -4.89 13.16
N VAL A 512 2.08 -5.75 14.18
CA VAL A 512 2.42 -7.15 13.98
C VAL A 512 1.24 -7.87 13.33
N VAL A 513 1.49 -8.56 12.23
CA VAL A 513 0.49 -9.39 11.55
C VAL A 513 0.25 -10.65 12.38
N GLU A 514 -1.02 -10.97 12.67
CA GLU A 514 -1.35 -12.17 13.44
C GLU A 514 -0.95 -13.46 12.70
N ARG A 515 -0.49 -14.46 13.46
CA ARG A 515 -0.10 -15.76 12.90
C ARG A 515 -1.22 -16.46 12.13
N ASP A 516 -2.47 -16.27 12.53
CA ASP A 516 -3.63 -16.88 11.86
C ASP A 516 -3.82 -16.31 10.44
N LEU A 517 -3.53 -15.02 10.22
CA LEU A 517 -3.57 -14.40 8.89
C LEU A 517 -2.41 -14.87 8.01
N ILE A 518 -1.21 -15.00 8.59
CA ILE A 518 -0.04 -15.53 7.88
C ILE A 518 -0.30 -16.98 7.45
N ALA A 519 -0.82 -17.81 8.36
CA ALA A 519 -1.18 -19.20 8.06
C ALA A 519 -2.27 -19.29 6.99
N SER A 520 -3.29 -18.42 7.06
CA SER A 520 -4.35 -18.36 6.03
C SER A 520 -3.76 -18.03 4.65
N ALA A 521 -2.77 -17.15 4.58
CA ALA A 521 -2.13 -16.78 3.31
C ALA A 521 -1.30 -17.93 2.75
N GLU A 522 -0.59 -18.66 3.61
CA GLU A 522 0.15 -19.87 3.21
C GLU A 522 -0.79 -21.00 2.74
N GLU A 523 -1.87 -21.25 3.47
CA GLU A 523 -2.88 -22.26 3.13
C GLU A 523 -3.51 -21.96 1.77
N LEU A 524 -3.94 -20.72 1.56
CA LEU A 524 -4.56 -20.30 0.29
C LEU A 524 -3.55 -20.27 -0.86
N ALA A 525 -2.30 -19.88 -0.62
CA ALA A 525 -1.25 -19.96 -1.63
C ALA A 525 -0.97 -21.41 -2.05
N PHE A 526 -1.06 -22.34 -1.10
CA PHE A 526 -0.90 -23.77 -1.39
C PHE A 526 -2.08 -24.32 -2.21
N GLU A 527 -3.31 -23.89 -1.92
CA GLU A 527 -4.50 -24.24 -2.72
C GLU A 527 -4.43 -23.69 -4.15
N LEU A 528 -3.92 -22.47 -4.30
CA LEU A 528 -3.75 -21.77 -5.58
C LEU A 528 -2.42 -22.11 -6.29
N ALA A 529 -1.79 -23.24 -5.96
CA ALA A 529 -0.48 -23.59 -6.50
C ALA A 529 -0.47 -23.57 -8.05
N GLY A 530 0.37 -22.70 -8.62
CA GLY A 530 0.51 -22.49 -10.07
C GLY A 530 -0.28 -21.29 -10.60
N ASP A 531 -1.12 -20.67 -9.78
CA ASP A 531 -1.74 -19.38 -10.05
C ASP A 531 -0.77 -18.22 -9.69
N PRO A 532 -0.73 -17.11 -10.47
CA PRO A 532 0.05 -15.93 -10.11
C PRO A 532 -0.22 -15.38 -8.70
N GLN A 533 -1.46 -15.46 -8.22
CA GLN A 533 -1.86 -14.93 -6.91
C GLN A 533 -1.24 -15.72 -5.73
N ALA A 534 -0.81 -16.97 -5.95
CA ALA A 534 -0.10 -17.73 -4.92
C ALA A 534 1.24 -17.06 -4.55
N ALA A 535 1.92 -16.46 -5.53
CA ALA A 535 3.17 -15.74 -5.29
C ALA A 535 2.94 -14.45 -4.47
N ASP A 536 1.82 -13.75 -4.72
CA ASP A 536 1.42 -12.57 -3.93
C ASP A 536 1.17 -12.93 -2.47
N LEU A 537 0.41 -14.00 -2.23
CA LEU A 537 0.10 -14.48 -0.88
C LEU A 537 1.37 -14.91 -0.13
N LEU A 538 2.30 -15.59 -0.78
CA LEU A 538 3.57 -15.98 -0.17
C LEU A 538 4.48 -14.78 0.13
N ARG A 539 4.48 -13.74 -0.72
CA ARG A 539 5.20 -12.48 -0.45
C ARG A 539 4.59 -11.74 0.74
N ALA A 540 3.25 -11.68 0.82
CA ALA A 540 2.55 -11.09 1.96
C ALA A 540 2.82 -11.85 3.26
N ALA A 541 2.78 -13.19 3.22
CA ALA A 541 3.15 -14.05 4.36
C ALA A 541 4.61 -13.82 4.79
N ALA A 542 5.53 -13.67 3.83
CA ALA A 542 6.94 -13.37 4.12
C ALA A 542 7.09 -12.09 4.95
N LEU A 543 6.42 -11.00 4.53
CA LEU A 543 6.42 -9.73 5.25
C LEU A 543 5.73 -9.84 6.61
N GLY A 544 4.64 -10.61 6.70
CA GLY A 544 3.97 -10.93 7.96
C GLY A 544 4.92 -11.58 8.98
N TYR A 545 5.74 -12.55 8.55
CA TYR A 545 6.79 -13.11 9.39
C TYR A 545 7.85 -12.08 9.79
N GLY A 546 8.23 -11.17 8.87
CA GLY A 546 9.11 -10.05 9.20
C GLY A 546 8.55 -9.17 10.32
N SER A 547 7.26 -8.85 10.27
CA SER A 547 6.59 -8.02 11.29
C SER A 547 6.58 -8.65 12.69
N SER A 548 6.57 -9.98 12.77
CA SER A 548 6.58 -10.74 14.03
C SER A 548 7.99 -11.09 14.51
N GLY A 549 9.04 -10.63 13.82
CA GLY A 549 10.44 -10.94 14.14
C GLY A 549 10.90 -12.32 13.65
N GLU A 550 10.09 -13.05 12.90
CA GLU A 550 10.39 -14.38 12.35
C GLU A 550 11.08 -14.29 10.97
N PHE A 551 12.10 -13.44 10.84
CA PHE A 551 12.79 -13.16 9.56
C PHE A 551 13.35 -14.40 8.86
N ASP A 552 13.79 -15.41 9.63
CA ASP A 552 14.31 -16.66 9.06
C ASP A 552 13.25 -17.35 8.18
N LYS A 553 11.98 -17.31 8.61
CA LYS A 553 10.84 -17.80 7.83
C LYS A 553 10.53 -16.85 6.68
N GLY A 554 10.46 -15.54 6.94
CA GLY A 554 10.19 -14.54 5.91
C GLY A 554 11.11 -14.68 4.67
N PHE A 555 12.42 -14.74 4.88
CA PHE A 555 13.37 -14.96 3.80
C PHE A 555 13.32 -16.38 3.19
N ALA A 556 12.84 -17.38 3.93
CA ALA A 556 12.64 -18.72 3.38
C ALA A 556 11.47 -18.77 2.39
N HIS A 557 10.39 -18.01 2.62
CA HIS A 557 9.27 -17.91 1.67
C HIS A 557 9.69 -17.31 0.33
N LEU A 558 10.62 -16.35 0.32
CA LEU A 558 11.18 -15.80 -0.93
C LEU A 558 12.02 -16.80 -1.73
N ARG A 559 12.20 -18.02 -1.24
CA ARG A 559 12.88 -19.13 -1.94
C ARG A 559 11.91 -20.23 -2.39
N ASP A 560 10.61 -20.05 -2.16
CA ASP A 560 9.59 -20.98 -2.62
C ASP A 560 9.57 -21.06 -4.16
N ALA A 561 9.23 -22.23 -4.70
CA ALA A 561 9.20 -22.45 -6.15
C ALA A 561 8.07 -21.67 -6.84
N ALA A 562 7.04 -21.26 -6.10
CA ALA A 562 5.97 -20.40 -6.61
C ALA A 562 6.43 -18.94 -6.79
N ILE A 563 7.55 -18.53 -6.18
CA ILE A 563 8.10 -17.19 -6.29
C ILE A 563 9.31 -17.21 -7.23
N ASP A 564 9.25 -16.39 -8.29
CA ASP A 564 10.41 -16.15 -9.13
C ASP A 564 11.43 -15.26 -8.36
N PRO A 565 12.64 -15.75 -8.07
CA PRO A 565 13.65 -14.99 -7.33
C PRO A 565 14.15 -13.75 -8.07
N ASP A 566 14.01 -13.68 -9.39
CA ASP A 566 14.50 -12.58 -10.23
C ASP A 566 13.40 -11.53 -10.50
N ALA A 567 12.14 -11.84 -10.18
CA ALA A 567 11.01 -10.92 -10.31
C ALA A 567 11.21 -9.63 -9.50
N ALA A 568 10.70 -8.53 -10.02
CA ALA A 568 10.86 -7.21 -9.39
C ALA A 568 10.14 -7.15 -8.03
N GLU A 569 8.97 -7.77 -7.95
CA GLU A 569 8.13 -7.86 -6.75
C GLU A 569 8.82 -8.66 -5.64
N THR A 570 9.59 -9.69 -5.99
CA THR A 570 10.37 -10.48 -5.03
C THR A 570 11.53 -9.67 -4.45
N ARG A 571 12.18 -8.84 -5.27
CA ARG A 571 13.22 -7.91 -4.82
C ARG A 571 12.64 -6.85 -3.90
N ASP A 572 11.54 -6.22 -4.29
CA ASP A 572 10.82 -5.26 -3.44
C ASP A 572 10.43 -5.87 -2.08
N THR A 573 9.93 -7.10 -2.08
CA THR A 573 9.58 -7.80 -0.84
C THR A 573 10.81 -8.06 0.04
N ALA A 574 11.96 -8.41 -0.56
CA ALA A 574 13.20 -8.55 0.17
C ALA A 574 13.66 -7.21 0.79
N ASP A 575 13.55 -6.11 0.04
CA ASP A 575 13.90 -4.77 0.51
C ASP A 575 13.02 -4.36 1.69
N ARG A 576 11.71 -4.59 1.60
CA ARG A 576 10.75 -4.36 2.69
C ARG A 576 11.05 -5.24 3.93
N LEU A 577 11.44 -6.50 3.77
CA LEU A 577 11.89 -7.35 4.89
C LEU A 577 13.14 -6.79 5.56
N VAL A 578 14.10 -6.30 4.78
CA VAL A 578 15.32 -5.70 5.30
C VAL A 578 15.03 -4.36 5.99
N ALA A 579 14.08 -3.58 5.48
CA ALA A 579 13.59 -2.37 6.15
C ALA A 579 12.99 -2.68 7.52
N LEU A 580 12.11 -3.68 7.61
CA LEU A 580 11.57 -4.16 8.90
C LEU A 580 12.67 -4.63 9.85
N LEU A 581 13.69 -5.34 9.33
CA LEU A 581 14.83 -5.80 10.12
C LEU A 581 15.65 -4.63 10.68
N SER A 582 15.87 -3.58 9.87
CA SER A 582 16.71 -2.44 10.25
C SER A 582 16.19 -1.70 11.49
N VAL A 583 14.86 -1.60 11.65
CA VAL A 583 14.21 -0.91 12.77
C VAL A 583 13.81 -1.83 13.94
N HIS A 584 13.90 -3.15 13.77
CA HIS A 584 13.50 -4.11 14.81
C HIS A 584 14.37 -4.00 16.07
N PRO A 585 13.85 -3.89 17.30
CA PRO A 585 14.64 -3.52 18.48
C PRO A 585 15.63 -4.59 18.99
N ASP A 586 15.49 -5.86 18.59
CA ASP A 586 16.38 -6.95 19.04
C ASP A 586 17.68 -7.01 18.23
N ASP A 587 18.80 -6.63 18.86
CA ASP A 587 20.13 -6.64 18.26
C ASP A 587 20.71 -8.05 18.01
N ALA A 588 20.41 -9.01 18.89
CA ALA A 588 20.93 -10.37 18.71
C ALA A 588 20.26 -11.04 17.51
N LEU A 589 18.96 -10.82 17.36
CA LEU A 589 18.20 -11.22 16.18
C LEU A 589 18.69 -10.50 14.93
N PHE A 590 18.84 -9.17 14.98
CA PHE A 590 19.37 -8.37 13.88
C PHE A 590 20.69 -8.94 13.35
N LEU A 591 21.67 -9.14 14.24
CA LEU A 591 22.98 -9.67 13.85
C LEU A 591 22.89 -11.07 13.26
N ARG A 592 22.11 -11.98 13.88
CA ARG A 592 21.94 -13.33 13.36
C ARG A 592 21.39 -13.30 11.93
N THR A 593 20.35 -12.51 11.68
CA THR A 593 19.69 -12.42 10.38
C THR A 593 20.60 -11.75 9.33
N VAL A 594 21.28 -10.65 9.68
CA VAL A 594 22.19 -9.96 8.76
C VAL A 594 23.30 -10.88 8.25
N PHE A 595 23.87 -11.70 9.13
CA PHE A 595 24.92 -12.64 8.72
C PHE A 595 24.36 -13.89 8.02
N ALA A 596 23.17 -14.37 8.40
CA ALA A 596 22.55 -15.53 7.76
C ALA A 596 22.12 -15.26 6.31
N TYR A 597 21.67 -14.04 6.00
CA TYR A 597 21.13 -13.66 4.69
C TYR A 597 21.98 -12.61 3.97
N ARG A 598 23.29 -12.58 4.23
CA ARG A 598 24.24 -11.59 3.70
C ARG A 598 24.08 -11.29 2.21
N ASP A 599 23.98 -12.31 1.37
CA ASP A 599 23.96 -12.14 -0.09
C ASP A 599 22.66 -11.48 -0.56
N ARG A 600 21.56 -11.72 0.15
CA ARG A 600 20.26 -11.10 -0.15
C ARG A 600 20.21 -9.66 0.34
N ILE A 601 20.78 -9.40 1.51
CA ILE A 601 20.86 -8.04 2.07
C ILE A 601 21.77 -7.18 1.21
N GLU A 602 22.91 -7.71 0.73
CA GLU A 602 23.80 -6.98 -0.18
C GLU A 602 23.10 -6.55 -1.48
N ILE A 603 22.15 -7.36 -2.00
CA ILE A 603 21.32 -6.99 -3.15
C ILE A 603 20.28 -5.92 -2.78
N ALA A 604 19.61 -6.07 -1.64
CA ALA A 604 18.57 -5.15 -1.17
C ALA A 604 19.10 -3.75 -0.82
N VAL A 605 20.37 -3.67 -0.45
CA VAL A 605 21.08 -2.46 -0.01
C VAL A 605 21.49 -1.54 -1.17
N ALA A 606 21.02 -1.82 -2.39
CA ALA A 606 21.06 -0.89 -3.50
C ALA A 606 20.39 0.45 -3.15
N ASP A 607 19.30 0.44 -2.37
CA ASP A 607 18.67 1.65 -1.83
C ASP A 607 19.62 2.36 -0.82
N PRO A 608 20.03 3.62 -1.09
CA PRO A 608 20.91 4.37 -0.20
C PRO A 608 20.37 4.58 1.22
N SER A 609 19.05 4.71 1.38
CA SER A 609 18.42 4.97 2.67
C SER A 609 18.50 3.74 3.59
N LEU A 610 18.14 2.58 3.04
CA LEU A 610 18.20 1.29 3.73
C LEU A 610 19.64 0.89 4.05
N ARG A 611 20.56 1.13 3.11
CA ARG A 611 21.99 0.96 3.32
C ARG A 611 22.50 1.73 4.52
N SER A 612 22.18 3.03 4.56
CA SER A 612 22.62 3.93 5.62
C SER A 612 22.07 3.50 6.97
N ALA A 613 20.80 3.08 7.03
CA ALA A 613 20.16 2.58 8.25
C ALA A 613 20.85 1.32 8.79
N LEU A 614 21.13 0.34 7.92
CA LEU A 614 21.83 -0.89 8.30
C LEU A 614 23.29 -0.64 8.72
N ALA A 615 24.02 0.15 7.93
CA ALA A 615 25.41 0.49 8.23
C ALA A 615 25.54 1.28 9.53
N GLY A 616 24.64 2.25 9.76
CA GLY A 616 24.55 3.00 11.01
C GLY A 616 24.33 2.09 12.21
N ARG A 617 23.37 1.16 12.11
CA ARG A 617 23.10 0.21 13.19
C ARG A 617 24.26 -0.75 13.44
N LEU A 618 24.91 -1.24 12.40
CA LEU A 618 26.12 -2.07 12.54
C LEU A 618 27.25 -1.30 13.23
N LEU A 619 27.42 -0.01 12.93
CA LEU A 619 28.40 0.85 13.61
C LEU A 619 28.09 1.04 15.08
N ASP A 620 26.82 1.27 15.43
CA ASP A 620 26.38 1.43 16.81
C ASP A 620 26.60 0.14 17.63
N LEU A 621 26.51 -1.02 16.97
CA LEU A 621 26.84 -2.34 17.53
C LEU A 621 28.34 -2.68 17.51
N GLY A 622 29.20 -1.77 17.06
CA GLY A 622 30.65 -1.93 17.04
C GLY A 622 31.19 -2.79 15.90
N LEU A 623 30.40 -3.05 14.85
CA LEU A 623 30.78 -3.84 13.67
C LEU A 623 31.19 -2.94 12.50
N ALA A 624 32.19 -2.07 12.75
CA ALA A 624 32.63 -1.06 11.79
C ALA A 624 33.10 -1.65 10.44
N ASP A 625 33.89 -2.73 10.47
CA ASP A 625 34.36 -3.40 9.25
C ASP A 625 33.20 -3.91 8.39
N ARG A 626 32.11 -4.38 9.01
CA ARG A 626 30.96 -4.87 8.26
C ARG A 626 30.14 -3.74 7.67
N ALA A 627 30.02 -2.61 8.38
CA ALA A 627 29.40 -1.41 7.85
C ALA A 627 30.17 -0.86 6.63
N VAL A 628 31.51 -0.85 6.68
CA VAL A 628 32.36 -0.45 5.55
C VAL A 628 32.12 -1.36 4.35
N GLN A 629 32.17 -2.68 4.53
CA GLN A 629 31.90 -3.62 3.45
C GLN A 629 30.52 -3.40 2.81
N LEU A 630 29.50 -3.09 3.61
CA LEU A 630 28.16 -2.83 3.12
C LEU A 630 28.10 -1.58 2.21
N ILE A 631 28.86 -0.54 2.57
CA ILE A 631 28.91 0.71 1.82
C ILE A 631 29.80 0.61 0.58
N GLU A 632 30.95 -0.05 0.66
CA GLU A 632 31.92 -0.13 -0.45
C GLU A 632 31.39 -0.91 -1.66
N HIS A 633 30.44 -1.82 -1.46
CA HIS A 633 29.79 -2.55 -2.56
C HIS A 633 28.63 -1.78 -3.21
N ALA A 634 28.34 -0.56 -2.73
CA ALA A 634 27.29 0.28 -3.30
C ALA A 634 27.68 0.80 -4.70
N PRO A 635 26.70 0.97 -5.61
CA PRO A 635 26.96 1.54 -6.93
C PRO A 635 27.39 3.01 -6.85
N ASP A 636 26.77 3.77 -5.94
CA ASP A 636 27.07 5.19 -5.70
C ASP A 636 27.18 5.45 -4.19
N ILE A 637 28.22 6.19 -3.79
CA ILE A 637 28.49 6.57 -2.41
C ILE A 637 28.02 8.01 -2.19
N GLY A 638 26.93 8.16 -1.43
CA GLY A 638 26.36 9.46 -1.06
C GLY A 638 27.13 10.18 0.05
N ASP A 639 26.65 11.38 0.41
CA ASP A 639 27.23 12.15 1.52
C ASP A 639 26.99 11.45 2.89
N GLU A 640 25.83 10.81 3.07
CA GLU A 640 25.53 10.03 4.28
C GLU A 640 26.43 8.81 4.42
N ASP A 641 26.65 8.08 3.32
CA ASP A 641 27.60 6.96 3.27
C ASP A 641 29.02 7.41 3.64
N ARG A 642 29.46 8.57 3.14
CA ARG A 642 30.76 9.16 3.49
C ARG A 642 30.87 9.50 4.98
N ARG A 643 29.80 10.03 5.60
CA ARG A 643 29.74 10.26 7.05
C ARG A 643 29.83 8.95 7.84
N LEU A 644 29.14 7.90 7.40
CA LEU A 644 29.19 6.57 8.02
C LEU A 644 30.57 5.92 7.87
N LEU A 645 31.21 6.02 6.70
CA LEU A 645 32.59 5.57 6.49
C LEU A 645 33.58 6.32 7.40
N ALA A 646 33.39 7.62 7.61
CA ALA A 646 34.20 8.39 8.54
C ALA A 646 34.02 7.93 9.99
N ARG A 647 32.78 7.68 10.43
CA ARG A 647 32.48 7.08 11.75
C ARG A 647 33.13 5.70 11.89
N ALA A 648 33.06 4.87 10.85
CA ALA A 648 33.69 3.55 10.83
C ALA A 648 35.21 3.63 10.97
N ALA A 649 35.86 4.52 10.21
CA ALA A 649 37.30 4.76 10.30
C ALA A 649 37.73 5.23 11.70
N GLN A 650 36.94 6.12 12.33
CA GLN A 650 37.19 6.53 13.72
C GLN A 650 37.04 5.37 14.71
N ALA A 651 36.04 4.50 14.55
CA ALA A 651 35.88 3.30 15.38
C ALA A 651 37.07 2.35 15.23
N ASN A 652 37.60 2.21 14.01
CA ASN A 652 38.79 1.43 13.68
C ASN A 652 40.12 2.11 14.04
N ARG A 653 40.08 3.27 14.71
CA ARG A 653 41.26 4.06 15.13
C ARG A 653 42.11 4.58 13.95
N ASP A 654 41.50 4.83 12.81
CA ASP A 654 42.11 5.52 11.66
C ASP A 654 41.44 6.89 11.41
N PRO A 655 41.76 7.91 12.23
CA PRO A 655 41.21 9.25 12.04
C PRO A 655 41.71 9.93 10.76
N SER A 656 42.80 9.46 10.14
CA SER A 656 43.29 10.01 8.87
C SER A 656 42.37 9.63 7.72
N ALA A 657 41.95 8.35 7.67
CA ALA A 657 40.95 7.89 6.71
C ALA A 657 39.60 8.60 6.92
N ALA A 658 39.20 8.84 8.17
CA ALA A 658 37.98 9.59 8.47
C ALA A 658 37.99 10.99 7.85
N LEU A 659 39.11 11.72 7.95
CA LEU A 659 39.25 13.04 7.32
C LEU A 659 39.18 12.97 5.78
N ALA A 660 39.67 11.90 5.17
CA ALA A 660 39.60 11.70 3.72
C ALA A 660 38.15 11.53 3.25
N HIS A 661 37.34 10.74 3.97
CA HIS A 661 35.92 10.56 3.63
C HIS A 661 35.09 11.83 3.80
N LEU A 662 35.48 12.73 4.72
CA LEU A 662 34.77 13.99 5.03
C LEU A 662 35.18 15.18 4.14
N GLN A 663 35.99 14.97 3.09
CA GLN A 663 36.40 16.07 2.22
C GLN A 663 35.20 16.63 1.43
N GLY A 664 35.05 17.96 1.44
CA GLY A 664 33.99 18.68 0.73
C GLY A 664 32.60 18.64 1.37
N LEU A 665 32.46 18.06 2.57
CA LEU A 665 31.21 18.04 3.33
C LEU A 665 31.23 19.11 4.43
N ASP A 666 30.35 20.10 4.38
CA ASP A 666 30.34 21.24 5.32
C ASP A 666 29.08 21.31 6.20
N ASP A 667 28.37 20.18 6.33
CA ASP A 667 27.27 20.07 7.29
C ASP A 667 27.78 19.91 8.75
N ASP A 668 26.92 20.24 9.71
CA ASP A 668 27.24 20.23 11.15
C ASP A 668 27.78 18.86 11.64
N ILE A 669 27.28 17.76 11.06
CA ILE A 669 27.69 16.40 11.43
C ILE A 669 29.12 16.14 10.93
N ALA A 670 29.40 16.47 9.67
CA ALA A 670 30.71 16.32 9.05
C ALA A 670 31.76 17.20 9.75
N LEU A 671 31.41 18.44 10.10
CA LEU A 671 32.28 19.34 10.87
C LEU A 671 32.62 18.76 12.24
N THR A 672 31.63 18.21 12.94
CA THR A 672 31.82 17.56 14.24
C THR A 672 32.74 16.34 14.12
N LEU A 673 32.49 15.44 13.17
CA LEU A 673 33.32 14.25 12.94
C LEU A 673 34.76 14.62 12.53
N ARG A 674 34.93 15.69 11.74
CA ARG A 674 36.23 16.22 11.35
C ARG A 674 37.00 16.77 12.55
N ALA A 675 36.33 17.53 13.42
CA ALA A 675 36.92 18.04 14.64
C ALA A 675 37.39 16.92 15.58
N GLU A 676 36.55 15.88 15.76
CA GLU A 676 36.90 14.69 16.54
C GLU A 676 38.09 13.93 15.95
N ALA A 677 38.17 13.82 14.62
CA ALA A 677 39.30 13.19 13.94
C ALA A 677 40.61 13.97 14.17
N PHE A 678 40.59 15.31 14.07
CA PHE A 678 41.75 16.14 14.39
C PHE A 678 42.18 16.02 15.86
N ALA A 679 41.22 15.96 16.79
CA ALA A 679 41.50 15.78 18.21
C ALA A 679 42.23 14.45 18.48
N ARG A 680 41.79 13.35 17.84
CA ARG A 680 42.43 12.02 17.93
C ARG A 680 43.83 11.98 17.30
N LEU A 681 44.09 12.81 16.29
CA LEU A 681 45.42 12.99 15.69
C LEU A 681 46.34 13.89 16.53
N GLY A 682 45.87 14.45 17.65
CA GLY A 682 46.61 15.41 18.46
C GLY A 682 46.73 16.80 17.81
N GLN A 683 46.00 17.07 16.73
CA GLN A 683 45.96 18.35 16.04
C GLN A 683 44.96 19.30 16.70
N HIS A 684 45.13 19.55 18.00
CA HIS A 684 44.16 20.24 18.86
C HIS A 684 43.78 21.66 18.37
N ALA A 685 44.70 22.39 17.73
CA ALA A 685 44.39 23.70 17.16
C ALA A 685 43.38 23.61 16.00
N ARG A 686 43.56 22.63 15.11
CA ARG A 686 42.62 22.37 14.00
C ARG A 686 41.31 21.78 14.50
N ALA A 687 41.36 20.93 15.53
CA ALA A 687 40.17 20.40 16.18
C ALA A 687 39.31 21.52 16.78
N ARG A 688 39.94 22.49 17.48
CA ARG A 688 39.27 23.70 17.97
C ARG A 688 38.57 24.46 16.84
N ASP A 689 39.29 24.77 15.76
CA ASP A 689 38.75 25.56 14.65
C ASP A 689 37.53 24.85 14.02
N ALA A 690 37.63 23.54 13.80
CA ALA A 690 36.51 22.74 13.29
C ALA A 690 35.33 22.65 14.28
N PHE A 691 35.57 22.58 15.60
CA PHE A 691 34.48 22.65 16.59
C PHE A 691 33.81 24.03 16.66
N LEU A 692 34.55 25.11 16.43
CA LEU A 692 33.97 26.47 16.32
C LEU A 692 33.12 26.61 15.07
N GLU A 693 33.56 26.06 13.93
CA GLU A 693 32.76 25.99 12.71
C GLU A 693 31.48 25.18 12.91
N ALA A 694 31.54 24.09 13.70
CA ALA A 694 30.37 23.30 14.11
C ALA A 694 29.52 23.95 15.23
N ALA A 695 29.81 25.18 15.64
CA ALA A 695 29.18 25.89 16.76
C ALA A 695 29.24 25.17 18.14
N ASP A 696 30.17 24.23 18.34
CA ASP A 696 30.43 23.58 19.63
C ASP A 696 31.54 24.31 20.40
N GLU A 697 31.16 25.44 21.03
CA GLU A 697 32.08 26.25 21.82
C GLU A 697 32.66 25.53 23.04
N VAL A 698 31.98 24.49 23.56
CA VAL A 698 32.40 23.78 24.77
C VAL A 698 33.59 22.88 24.43
N ARG A 699 33.45 22.04 23.40
CA ARG A 699 34.54 21.17 22.94
C ARG A 699 35.67 21.98 22.31
N ALA A 700 35.37 23.06 21.60
CA ALA A 700 36.39 23.97 21.08
C ALA A 700 37.26 24.55 22.20
N ARG A 701 36.67 24.97 23.33
CA ARG A 701 37.42 25.47 24.51
C ARG A 701 38.30 24.38 25.13
N GLU A 702 37.84 23.14 25.17
CA GLU A 702 38.65 22.02 25.64
C GLU A 702 39.86 21.77 24.73
N GLU A 703 39.63 21.68 23.42
CA GLU A 703 40.71 21.49 22.45
C GLU A 703 41.68 22.68 22.40
N SER A 704 41.21 23.91 22.64
CA SER A 704 42.07 25.09 22.81
C SER A 704 43.04 24.94 24.00
N ARG A 705 42.57 24.41 25.13
CA ARG A 705 43.45 24.10 26.28
C ARG A 705 44.48 23.04 25.94
N ARG A 706 44.07 21.97 25.24
CA ARG A 706 44.97 20.90 24.77
C ARG A 706 46.00 21.39 23.75
N ALA A 707 45.66 22.40 22.96
CA ALA A 707 46.57 23.09 22.06
C ALA A 707 47.54 24.07 22.76
N GLY A 708 47.42 24.25 24.09
CA GLY A 708 48.20 25.22 24.85
C GLY A 708 47.71 26.68 24.70
N ALA A 709 46.59 26.90 24.01
CA ALA A 709 45.96 28.19 23.85
C ALA A 709 44.89 28.39 24.93
N TRP A 710 45.34 28.79 26.12
CA TRP A 710 44.49 29.09 27.26
C TRP A 710 43.80 30.45 27.04
N ILE A 711 42.48 30.43 26.84
CA ILE A 711 41.68 31.65 26.68
C ILE A 711 41.50 32.33 28.04
N ALA A 712 41.45 33.67 28.06
CA ALA A 712 41.16 34.43 29.28
C ALA A 712 39.84 33.96 29.93
N PRO A 713 39.81 33.81 31.26
CA PRO A 713 38.62 33.30 31.94
C PRO A 713 37.43 34.26 31.79
N ASN A 714 36.24 33.71 31.59
CA ASN A 714 34.97 34.44 31.61
C ASN A 714 34.20 34.16 32.92
N GLU A 715 33.05 34.80 33.13
CA GLU A 715 32.23 34.62 34.35
C GLU A 715 31.80 33.17 34.60
N ASN A 716 31.83 32.31 33.57
CA ASN A 716 31.45 30.90 33.64
C ASN A 716 32.67 29.95 33.67
N SER A 717 33.90 30.47 33.75
CA SER A 717 35.10 29.65 33.83
C SER A 717 35.23 28.98 35.20
N ASP A 718 35.68 27.71 35.22
CA ASP A 718 36.02 27.03 36.48
C ASP A 718 37.08 27.87 37.25
N PRO A 719 36.87 28.16 38.55
CA PRO A 719 37.78 28.98 39.35
C PRO A 719 39.24 28.50 39.33
N ALA A 720 39.46 27.18 39.32
CA ALA A 720 40.80 26.60 39.29
C ALA A 720 41.47 26.85 37.93
N VAL A 721 40.71 26.74 36.83
CA VAL A 721 41.19 27.05 35.48
C VAL A 721 41.46 28.55 35.34
N ALA A 722 40.59 29.41 35.86
CA ALA A 722 40.76 30.85 35.81
C ALA A 722 42.05 31.30 36.52
N ARG A 723 42.28 30.82 37.75
CA ARG A 723 43.50 31.10 38.52
C ARG A 723 44.75 30.59 37.81
N PHE A 724 44.69 29.40 37.20
CA PHE A 724 45.80 28.87 36.41
C PHE A 724 46.12 29.77 35.21
N THR A 725 45.12 30.19 34.44
CA THR A 725 45.34 31.07 33.29
C THR A 725 45.90 32.44 33.69
N GLU A 726 45.48 33.00 34.83
CA GLU A 726 46.01 34.28 35.32
C GLU A 726 47.52 34.21 35.60
N ILE A 727 47.96 33.12 36.24
CA ILE A 727 49.35 32.92 36.65
C ILE A 727 50.25 32.50 35.48
N PHE A 728 49.78 31.62 34.59
CA PHE A 728 50.63 30.98 33.57
C PHE A 728 50.44 31.50 32.14
N ALA A 729 49.35 32.23 31.83
CA ALA A 729 49.13 32.77 30.48
C ALA A 729 49.76 34.16 30.27
N THR A 730 50.16 34.85 31.34
CA THR A 730 50.88 36.12 31.24
C THR A 730 52.39 35.88 31.33
N PRO A 731 53.19 36.34 30.34
CA PRO A 731 54.64 36.25 30.45
C PRO A 731 55.11 37.08 31.66
N ASP A 732 55.92 36.43 32.50
CA ASP A 732 56.41 36.95 33.76
C ASP A 732 57.00 38.36 33.56
N LYS A 733 56.40 39.39 34.18
CA LYS A 733 56.98 40.74 34.15
C LYS A 733 58.30 40.65 34.92
N PRO A 734 59.44 41.04 34.32
CA PRO A 734 60.71 40.99 35.03
C PRO A 734 60.59 41.80 36.33
N ALA A 735 60.87 41.14 37.46
CA ALA A 735 60.84 41.76 38.77
C ALA A 735 61.66 43.05 38.74
N SER A 736 61.08 44.16 39.20
CA SER A 736 61.68 45.50 39.10
C SER A 736 63.17 45.48 39.51
N ASP A 737 64.03 46.06 38.68
CA ASP A 737 65.50 46.07 38.83
C ASP A 737 66.01 46.72 40.15
N HIS A 738 65.12 47.28 40.97
CA HIS A 738 65.46 47.97 42.22
C HIS A 738 65.41 47.08 43.48
N ALA A 739 65.14 45.77 43.37
CA ALA A 739 65.15 44.85 44.51
C ALA A 739 66.52 44.14 44.70
N GLY A 740 67.07 44.17 45.91
CA GLY A 740 68.30 43.46 46.29
C GLY A 740 68.20 41.92 46.18
N PRO A 741 69.33 41.19 46.14
CA PRO A 741 69.38 39.77 45.78
C PRO A 741 68.57 38.84 46.69
N VAL A 742 68.49 39.13 48.00
CA VAL A 742 67.67 38.34 48.95
C VAL A 742 66.18 38.54 48.72
N THR A 743 65.76 39.78 48.44
CA THR A 743 64.35 40.10 48.14
C THR A 743 63.91 39.41 46.85
N ARG A 744 64.78 39.39 45.83
CA ARG A 744 64.56 38.66 44.58
C ARG A 744 64.44 37.15 44.80
N ALA A 745 65.32 36.57 45.61
CA ALA A 745 65.27 35.14 45.92
C ALA A 745 64.00 34.74 46.70
N ARG A 746 63.54 35.58 47.64
CA ARG A 746 62.26 35.36 48.35
C ARG A 746 61.06 35.45 47.41
N HIS A 747 61.03 36.47 46.56
CA HIS A 747 59.99 36.61 45.54
C HIS A 747 59.90 35.39 44.63
N LEU A 748 61.04 34.88 44.12
CA LEU A 748 61.06 33.67 43.29
C LEU A 748 60.55 32.43 44.03
N LEU A 749 60.87 32.26 45.32
CA LEU A 749 60.39 31.14 46.12
C LEU A 749 58.88 31.22 46.37
N ASP A 750 58.34 32.41 46.61
CA ASP A 750 56.91 32.64 46.82
C ASP A 750 56.14 32.46 45.49
N THR A 751 56.62 33.01 44.37
CA THR A 751 56.06 32.75 43.02
C THR A 751 56.03 31.26 42.73
N SER A 752 57.15 30.55 42.93
CA SER A 752 57.25 29.11 42.71
C SER A 752 56.33 28.30 43.63
N ARG A 753 56.05 28.76 44.85
CA ARG A 753 55.07 28.12 45.74
C ARG A 753 53.65 28.28 45.19
N THR A 754 53.26 29.50 44.83
CA THR A 754 51.94 29.81 44.28
C THR A 754 51.68 29.07 42.96
N GLU A 755 52.68 29.01 42.08
CA GLU A 755 52.62 28.24 40.84
C GLU A 755 52.38 26.74 41.10
N ARG A 756 53.13 26.13 42.03
CA ARG A 756 52.97 24.71 42.38
C ARG A 756 51.62 24.41 43.02
N GLU A 757 51.13 25.29 43.88
CA GLU A 757 49.83 25.13 44.53
C GLU A 757 48.69 25.22 43.49
N THR A 758 48.76 26.20 42.58
CA THR A 758 47.78 26.37 41.51
C THR A 758 47.80 25.22 40.51
N LEU A 759 48.99 24.72 40.13
CA LEU A 759 49.13 23.56 39.27
C LEU A 759 48.53 22.30 39.93
N ARG A 760 48.76 22.11 41.24
CA ARG A 760 48.17 20.99 41.98
C ARG A 760 46.64 21.09 42.04
N GLU A 761 46.12 22.28 42.33
CA GLU A 761 44.67 22.56 42.36
C GLU A 761 44.03 22.24 40.99
N LEU A 762 44.68 22.61 39.87
CA LEU A 762 44.22 22.26 38.53
C LEU A 762 44.26 20.75 38.26
N LEU A 763 45.36 20.08 38.62
CA LEU A 763 45.51 18.64 38.38
C LEU A 763 44.52 17.81 39.20
N ASP A 764 44.28 18.17 40.46
CA ASP A 764 43.28 17.53 41.31
C ASP A 764 41.87 17.72 40.73
N ARG A 765 41.60 18.88 40.12
CA ARG A 765 40.32 19.21 39.49
C ARG A 765 40.09 18.52 38.14
N LEU A 766 41.14 18.29 37.36
CA LEU A 766 41.07 17.59 36.07
C LEU A 766 41.18 16.06 36.20
N GLY A 767 41.68 15.56 37.34
CA GLY A 767 41.81 14.14 37.64
C GLY A 767 40.60 13.50 38.34
N SER A 768 39.65 14.31 38.82
CA SER A 768 38.34 13.89 39.36
C SER A 768 37.25 14.00 38.30
#